data_AF-A0AAF0QCR4-F1
#
_entry.id   AF-A0AAF0QCR4-F1
#
_cell.length_a   1.000
_cell.length_b   1.000
_cell.length_c   1.000
_cell.angle_alpha   90.00
_cell.angle_beta   90.00
_cell.angle_gamma   90.00
#
_symmetry.space_group_name_H-M   'P 1'
#
loop_
_entity.id
_entity.type
_entity.pdbx_description
1 polymer ?
#
loop_
_entity_poly.entity_id
_entity_poly.type
_entity_poly.pdbx_seq_one_letter_code
_entity_poly.pdbx_strand_id
1 'polypeptide(L)'
;MEIGYQRVGNQRRSIESFWLPFYINKPFAKYFLLFFIFLLVIGSYLWTTLLDTTSNVWQSRRGKFPLNCSSGNNTRTCPVNYYPADYKFVNDNPSSSSPKCPHYFHWIHEDLKPWRKTGITEEMVERANRTANFRLVILNGRAYVETYEKGFQTRDVFTLWGILQLLRRYPGKIPDLDMMFDCVDWPVVRSSDFAGENAVAPPPLFRYCGDNETLDIVFPDWSFWGWAEINIKPWQDLLKDLDKGNKMQRWMNREPYAYWKGNPEVAEKRMELVKCNVTENQESNARIYVQDWKEEIKQGFKHSDLGNQCHHRYKIYIEGSAWSVSEKYILACDSVSLLVTPHYYDFFSRSLLPLVHYWPINEDDKCGSIKFAVDWGNKYKKKVQRIGRKASDFIQEDLRMEYVYDYMFHLLNEYAKLLKYKPSVPKNASELCSEIMACPAEGTEKKLMMESMSILTDTTPTVSVQLQKKLQLQLNCTNGNLTNTCPASYYPLKFTNQNQSNSSSSTCPDYFRWIYDDLWPWRETGVTKEMVMAGKSNADFRLVIVDGRAYVETYRESFQSRDTFTLWGILQMLRRYPGKVPDLDLMFNCGDSTVTETKFYRRPNAPAPPPLFRYCGNDASLDIVFPDWSFWGWAEINIKPWETLSKELKKANEKLKWSKREPYAYWKGNPYVAGTRMEMLKCNVSEKQDWNARIYKQDWIKEQKQGFKQSNLASQCKHRYKIYVEGQTWSVSEKYILACDSVTLLIKPYYYDFYSRGLMPLIHYWPVNNNDKCRSIKHAVDWGNTHQKEAQEIGKAANDFLQEQLKMDYVYDYMFHLLSEYAKLFKYKPTVPEKAIELCSEVMACPAEGVIKKFMAESMVKGPSDAIPCNMPPPFSPADLHSLLVTKENSIKQVESWEKQYWNKNKSSQH
;
A
#
# COMPACT_ATOMS: atom_id res chain seq x y z
N MET A 1 62.56 11.33 10.33
CA MET A 1 61.43 12.00 11.00
C MET A 1 60.28 10.99 11.12
N GLU A 2 60.22 10.08 12.11
CA GLU A 2 60.68 10.16 13.53
C GLU A 2 60.12 11.43 14.23
N ILE A 3 59.45 11.42 15.40
CA ILE A 3 59.06 10.42 16.44
C ILE A 3 57.65 10.86 16.96
N GLY A 4 56.73 10.04 17.50
CA GLY A 4 56.72 8.60 17.81
C GLY A 4 55.43 8.20 18.57
N TYR A 5 55.45 7.10 19.34
CA TYR A 5 54.36 6.62 20.22
C TYR A 5 54.70 6.81 21.71
N GLN A 6 53.72 7.06 22.57
CA GLN A 6 53.50 6.24 23.78
C GLN A 6 52.12 6.44 24.46
N ARG A 7 51.84 5.61 25.47
CA ARG A 7 50.49 5.21 25.94
C ARG A 7 50.53 4.92 27.45
N VAL A 8 49.35 4.83 28.08
CA VAL A 8 49.06 4.24 29.42
C VAL A 8 49.18 5.18 30.63
N GLY A 9 48.18 5.15 31.52
CA GLY A 9 48.20 5.84 32.82
C GLY A 9 46.83 5.94 33.52
N ASN A 10 46.29 4.82 34.02
CA ASN A 10 45.04 4.78 34.80
C ASN A 10 45.31 5.15 36.27
N GLN A 11 44.49 6.00 36.94
CA GLN A 11 43.95 5.65 38.27
C GLN A 11 42.80 6.53 38.83
N ARG A 12 41.97 5.83 39.60
CA ARG A 12 40.71 6.11 40.30
C ARG A 12 40.68 7.27 41.34
N ARG A 13 39.44 7.80 41.49
CA ARG A 13 38.57 7.93 42.70
C ARG A 13 38.46 9.26 43.47
N SER A 14 37.18 9.53 43.81
CA SER A 14 36.65 10.27 44.99
C SER A 14 36.83 11.80 45.02
N ILE A 15 36.06 12.58 45.78
CA ILE A 15 34.62 12.57 46.22
C ILE A 15 34.36 13.97 46.82
N GLU A 16 33.12 14.47 46.79
CA GLU A 16 32.64 15.68 47.49
C GLU A 16 33.33 17.03 47.14
N SER A 17 32.87 18.19 47.61
CA SER A 17 31.57 18.88 47.66
C SER A 17 31.83 20.25 48.34
N PHE A 18 30.78 21.04 48.62
CA PHE A 18 30.81 22.41 49.19
C PHE A 18 31.23 23.57 48.26
N TRP A 19 30.63 24.77 48.34
CA TRP A 19 29.23 25.26 48.53
C TRP A 19 29.36 26.79 48.73
N LEU A 20 28.74 27.59 47.84
CA LEU A 20 28.23 28.97 48.11
C LEU A 20 29.25 30.07 48.56
N PRO A 21 28.84 31.34 48.80
CA PRO A 21 27.50 31.94 48.73
C PRO A 21 27.34 33.15 47.78
N PHE A 22 26.08 33.47 47.42
CA PHE A 22 25.60 34.84 47.60
C PHE A 22 24.10 34.88 47.90
N TYR A 23 23.76 35.63 48.94
CA TYR A 23 22.41 35.85 49.47
C TYR A 23 21.77 37.07 48.81
N ILE A 24 20.51 36.99 48.37
CA ILE A 24 19.62 38.16 48.33
C ILE A 24 18.27 37.77 48.94
N ASN A 25 17.94 38.47 50.02
CA ASN A 25 16.71 38.32 50.77
C ASN A 25 15.77 39.49 50.43
N LYS A 26 14.51 39.23 50.04
CA LYS A 26 13.37 40.15 50.30
C LYS A 26 12.01 39.44 50.04
N PRO A 27 10.98 39.67 50.88
CA PRO A 27 9.83 38.77 51.00
C PRO A 27 8.72 38.95 49.92
N PHE A 28 8.95 39.77 48.88
CA PHE A 28 7.91 40.13 47.92
C PHE A 28 7.57 39.01 46.91
N ALA A 29 8.54 38.17 46.56
CA ALA A 29 8.38 37.15 45.52
C ALA A 29 7.38 36.02 45.89
N LYS A 30 7.28 35.65 47.17
CA LYS A 30 6.34 34.58 47.61
C LYS A 30 4.88 35.00 47.52
N TYR A 31 4.55 36.25 47.89
CA TYR A 31 3.18 36.75 47.79
C TYR A 31 2.76 37.01 46.35
N PHE A 32 3.68 37.50 45.50
CA PHE A 32 3.39 37.71 44.08
C PHE A 32 3.07 36.39 43.35
N LEU A 33 3.83 35.31 43.63
CA LEU A 33 3.60 34.00 43.03
C LEU A 33 2.26 33.38 43.47
N LEU A 34 1.92 33.48 44.76
CA LEU A 34 0.62 33.00 45.27
C LEU A 34 -0.56 33.80 44.72
N PHE A 35 -0.43 35.12 44.58
CA PHE A 35 -1.45 35.96 43.95
C PHE A 35 -1.66 35.63 42.47
N PHE A 36 -0.58 35.35 41.73
CA PHE A 36 -0.67 34.93 40.33
C PHE A 36 -1.34 33.57 40.16
N ILE A 37 -1.04 32.60 41.04
CA ILE A 37 -1.71 31.29 41.05
C ILE A 37 -3.19 31.44 41.39
N PHE A 38 -3.54 32.29 42.35
CA PHE A 38 -4.93 32.56 42.72
C PHE A 38 -5.73 33.23 41.58
N LEU A 39 -5.13 34.19 40.87
CA LEU A 39 -5.71 34.80 39.67
C LEU A 39 -5.86 33.81 38.51
N LEU A 40 -4.94 32.86 38.33
CA LEU A 40 -5.07 31.81 37.32
C LEU A 40 -6.20 30.83 37.65
N VAL A 41 -6.39 30.47 38.92
CA VAL A 41 -7.49 29.60 39.36
C VAL A 41 -8.83 30.31 39.22
N ILE A 42 -8.96 31.56 39.68
CA ILE A 42 -10.18 32.37 39.47
C ILE A 42 -10.42 32.63 37.98
N GLY A 43 -9.37 32.88 37.20
CA GLY A 43 -9.43 33.01 35.74
C GLY A 43 -9.99 31.75 35.08
N SER A 44 -9.50 30.56 35.46
CA SER A 44 -10.06 29.30 34.94
C SER A 44 -11.50 29.05 35.39
N TYR A 45 -11.84 29.38 36.65
CA TYR A 45 -13.18 29.16 37.20
C TYR A 45 -14.20 30.08 36.52
N LEU A 46 -13.86 31.36 36.34
CA LEU A 46 -14.68 32.32 35.61
C LEU A 46 -14.80 31.95 34.12
N TRP A 47 -13.74 31.45 33.48
CA TRP A 47 -13.83 30.97 32.09
C TRP A 47 -14.74 29.75 31.95
N THR A 48 -14.76 28.84 32.94
CA THR A 48 -15.70 27.71 32.97
C THR A 48 -17.15 28.14 33.24
N THR A 49 -17.39 29.24 33.99
CA THR A 49 -18.75 29.73 34.25
C THR A 49 -19.29 30.71 33.21
N LEU A 50 -18.45 31.34 32.37
CA LEU A 50 -18.89 32.30 31.34
C LEU A 50 -19.11 31.69 29.95
N LEU A 51 -18.77 30.42 29.73
CA LEU A 51 -19.05 29.70 28.48
C LEU A 51 -20.34 28.87 28.52
N ASP A 52 -21.05 28.85 29.65
CA ASP A 52 -22.29 28.08 29.84
C ASP A 52 -23.56 28.93 29.59
N THR A 53 -23.43 30.08 28.94
CA THR A 53 -24.58 30.97 28.66
C THR A 53 -24.43 31.81 27.37
N THR A 54 -24.28 31.14 26.22
CA THR A 54 -24.98 31.45 24.93
C THR A 54 -24.42 30.62 23.77
N SER A 55 -24.91 29.39 23.58
CA SER A 55 -24.81 28.70 22.28
C SER A 55 -25.92 27.66 22.07
N ASN A 56 -27.17 28.08 22.24
CA ASN A 56 -28.25 27.44 21.47
C ASN A 56 -28.04 27.76 19.99
N VAL A 57 -28.58 26.89 19.10
CA VAL A 57 -28.62 26.97 17.61
C VAL A 57 -27.60 26.06 16.89
N TRP A 58 -28.11 24.89 16.44
CA TRP A 58 -27.59 23.92 15.46
C TRP A 58 -26.32 23.09 15.75
N GLN A 59 -26.43 22.14 16.69
CA GLN A 59 -25.59 20.92 16.67
C GLN A 59 -26.10 19.90 15.64
N SER A 60 -25.23 19.42 14.74
CA SER A 60 -25.50 18.23 13.92
C SER A 60 -25.21 16.95 14.72
N ARG A 61 -26.25 16.14 14.97
CA ARG A 61 -26.14 14.90 15.77
C ARG A 61 -25.97 13.67 14.86
N ARG A 62 -24.76 13.09 14.80
CA ARG A 62 -24.64 11.63 14.66
C ARG A 62 -24.98 11.01 16.01
N GLY A 63 -25.93 10.08 16.06
CA GLY A 63 -26.38 9.48 17.32
C GLY A 63 -25.26 8.71 18.01
N LYS A 64 -24.89 9.14 19.24
CA LYS A 64 -24.20 8.27 20.19
C LYS A 64 -25.23 7.33 20.81
N PHE A 65 -24.97 6.02 20.82
CA PHE A 65 -25.80 5.00 21.47
C PHE A 65 -25.11 4.51 22.77
N PRO A 66 -25.04 5.31 23.85
CA PRO A 66 -24.45 4.86 25.10
C PRO A 66 -25.23 3.67 25.68
N LEU A 67 -24.54 2.75 26.38
CA LEU A 67 -25.24 1.68 27.09
C LEU A 67 -26.05 2.25 28.24
N ASN A 68 -27.30 1.83 28.36
CA ASN A 68 -28.16 2.23 29.47
C ASN A 68 -28.17 1.17 30.57
N CYS A 69 -27.13 1.17 31.41
CA CYS A 69 -27.03 0.30 32.59
C CYS A 69 -27.51 1.00 33.88
N SER A 70 -28.65 1.71 33.83
CA SER A 70 -29.17 2.49 34.97
C SER A 70 -29.44 1.62 36.20
N SER A 71 -28.81 1.96 37.34
CA SER A 71 -28.91 1.21 38.59
C SER A 71 -30.32 1.28 39.18
N GLY A 72 -31.01 0.14 39.30
CA GLY A 72 -32.28 0.05 40.01
C GLY A 72 -33.32 -0.88 39.37
N ASN A 73 -33.16 -1.26 38.10
CA ASN A 73 -34.05 -2.23 37.46
C ASN A 73 -33.25 -3.17 36.54
N ASN A 74 -33.13 -4.44 36.94
CA ASN A 74 -32.53 -5.50 36.12
C ASN A 74 -33.48 -5.95 35.00
N THR A 75 -34.02 -5.01 34.23
CA THR A 75 -34.93 -5.28 33.11
C THR A 75 -34.16 -5.92 31.96
N ARG A 76 -34.29 -7.25 31.85
CA ARG A 76 -33.68 -8.14 30.85
C ARG A 76 -34.26 -7.96 29.43
N THR A 77 -34.49 -6.72 29.01
CA THR A 77 -35.23 -6.40 27.77
C THR A 77 -34.53 -5.30 27.01
N CYS A 78 -34.40 -5.47 25.70
CA CYS A 78 -33.72 -4.50 24.85
C CYS A 78 -34.53 -3.19 24.75
N PRO A 79 -33.86 -2.01 24.72
CA PRO A 79 -34.57 -0.74 24.65
C PRO A 79 -35.50 -0.65 23.42
N VAL A 80 -36.68 -0.04 23.60
CA VAL A 80 -37.70 0.04 22.53
C VAL A 80 -37.21 0.83 21.30
N ASN A 81 -36.33 1.82 21.52
CA ASN A 81 -35.79 2.69 20.47
C ASN A 81 -34.30 2.43 20.18
N TYR A 82 -33.82 1.19 20.32
CA TYR A 82 -32.38 0.92 20.40
C TYR A 82 -31.60 1.12 19.09
N TYR A 83 -32.11 0.59 17.97
CA TYR A 83 -31.63 0.90 16.62
C TYR A 83 -32.83 1.20 15.72
N PRO A 84 -33.13 2.48 15.40
CA PRO A 84 -34.23 2.80 14.49
C PRO A 84 -33.96 2.24 13.09
N ALA A 85 -34.86 1.36 12.61
CA ALA A 85 -34.79 0.76 11.28
C ALA A 85 -34.88 1.82 10.15
N ASP A 86 -35.43 2.98 10.46
CA ASP A 86 -35.59 4.15 9.62
C ASP A 86 -34.50 5.23 9.84
N TYR A 87 -33.34 4.88 10.45
CA TYR A 87 -32.25 5.83 10.68
C TYR A 87 -31.65 6.39 9.38
N LYS A 88 -32.24 7.49 8.91
CA LYS A 88 -31.78 8.26 7.76
C LYS A 88 -30.58 9.11 8.18
N PHE A 89 -29.41 8.76 7.67
CA PHE A 89 -28.27 9.67 7.65
C PHE A 89 -28.67 10.96 6.92
N VAL A 90 -28.72 12.08 7.66
CA VAL A 90 -29.09 13.39 7.10
C VAL A 90 -27.94 13.89 6.23
N ASN A 91 -28.09 13.71 4.91
CA ASN A 91 -27.24 14.29 3.85
C ASN A 91 -25.73 14.05 3.94
N ASP A 92 -25.31 12.78 3.95
CA ASP A 92 -24.00 12.42 3.39
C ASP A 92 -24.11 12.41 1.84
N ASN A 93 -23.65 13.49 1.18
CA ASN A 93 -23.61 13.55 -0.30
C ASN A 93 -22.80 12.36 -0.85
N PRO A 94 -23.31 11.58 -1.81
CA PRO A 94 -22.56 10.47 -2.39
C PRO A 94 -21.44 11.01 -3.30
N SER A 95 -20.22 11.16 -2.76
CA SER A 95 -19.09 11.72 -3.50
C SER A 95 -17.78 10.96 -3.28
N SER A 96 -17.21 10.47 -4.40
CA SER A 96 -15.89 9.81 -4.59
C SER A 96 -15.70 8.44 -3.96
N SER A 97 -15.50 7.46 -4.84
CA SER A 97 -14.80 6.18 -4.64
C SER A 97 -14.64 5.76 -3.18
N SER A 98 -15.54 4.89 -2.73
CA SER A 98 -15.29 4.05 -1.56
C SER A 98 -13.88 3.45 -1.65
N PRO A 99 -13.13 3.40 -0.53
CA PRO A 99 -11.89 2.63 -0.50
C PRO A 99 -12.22 1.20 -0.94
N LYS A 100 -11.34 0.60 -1.74
CA LYS A 100 -11.51 -0.80 -2.11
C LYS A 100 -11.30 -1.65 -0.86
N CYS A 101 -12.17 -2.61 -0.64
CA CYS A 101 -11.97 -3.59 0.43
C CYS A 101 -10.63 -4.33 0.21
N PRO A 102 -9.93 -4.70 1.30
CA PRO A 102 -8.78 -5.59 1.26
C PRO A 102 -9.01 -6.84 0.40
N HIS A 103 -7.93 -7.38 -0.18
CA HIS A 103 -8.01 -8.48 -1.15
C HIS A 103 -8.80 -9.68 -0.62
N TYR A 104 -8.61 -10.04 0.65
CA TYR A 104 -9.22 -11.23 1.26
C TYR A 104 -10.76 -11.21 1.27
N PHE A 105 -11.41 -10.06 1.08
CA PHE A 105 -12.87 -9.99 0.93
C PHE A 105 -13.41 -10.80 -0.26
N HIS A 106 -12.57 -11.12 -1.27
CA HIS A 106 -13.01 -11.95 -2.37
C HIS A 106 -13.37 -13.39 -1.94
N TRP A 107 -12.83 -13.87 -0.80
CA TRP A 107 -13.08 -15.22 -0.31
C TRP A 107 -14.53 -15.41 0.16
N ILE A 108 -15.23 -14.34 0.57
CA ILE A 108 -16.69 -14.35 0.83
C ILE A 108 -17.46 -15.01 -0.33
N HIS A 109 -17.05 -14.74 -1.58
CA HIS A 109 -17.73 -15.27 -2.76
C HIS A 109 -17.39 -16.73 -3.08
N GLU A 110 -16.28 -17.25 -2.56
CA GLU A 110 -15.91 -18.67 -2.69
C GLU A 110 -16.52 -19.48 -1.54
N ASP A 111 -16.55 -18.94 -0.31
CA ASP A 111 -17.21 -19.58 0.84
C ASP A 111 -18.73 -19.71 0.61
N LEU A 112 -19.37 -18.67 0.06
CA LEU A 112 -20.80 -18.69 -0.29
C LEU A 112 -21.13 -19.37 -1.63
N LYS A 113 -20.12 -19.88 -2.36
CA LYS A 113 -20.27 -20.48 -3.69
C LYS A 113 -21.19 -21.71 -3.75
N PRO A 114 -21.22 -22.63 -2.77
CA PRO A 114 -22.09 -23.82 -2.84
C PRO A 114 -23.56 -23.46 -3.05
N TRP A 115 -24.00 -22.37 -2.43
CA TRP A 115 -25.40 -21.91 -2.44
C TRP A 115 -25.74 -20.91 -3.54
N ARG A 116 -24.75 -20.43 -4.32
CA ARG A 116 -24.94 -19.35 -5.31
C ARG A 116 -26.03 -19.65 -6.37
N LYS A 117 -26.26 -20.93 -6.70
CA LYS A 117 -27.27 -21.35 -7.69
C LYS A 117 -28.62 -21.72 -7.05
N THR A 118 -28.59 -22.55 -6.01
CA THR A 118 -29.79 -23.08 -5.35
C THR A 118 -30.44 -22.07 -4.40
N GLY A 119 -29.62 -21.21 -3.80
CA GLY A 119 -29.95 -20.53 -2.56
C GLY A 119 -29.87 -21.44 -1.34
N ILE A 120 -30.39 -20.90 -0.24
CA ILE A 120 -30.46 -21.49 1.09
C ILE A 120 -31.93 -21.56 1.50
N THR A 121 -32.45 -22.76 1.78
CA THR A 121 -33.80 -22.94 2.35
C THR A 121 -33.73 -23.01 3.88
N GLU A 122 -34.88 -22.84 4.55
CA GLU A 122 -34.99 -22.96 6.00
C GLU A 122 -34.52 -24.34 6.49
N GLU A 123 -34.94 -25.40 5.80
CA GLU A 123 -34.50 -26.78 6.05
C GLU A 123 -32.96 -26.93 6.01
N MET A 124 -32.27 -26.21 5.12
CA MET A 124 -30.81 -26.25 5.04
C MET A 124 -30.16 -25.60 6.27
N VAL A 125 -30.72 -24.50 6.76
CA VAL A 125 -30.26 -23.82 7.99
C VAL A 125 -30.53 -24.72 9.21
N GLU A 126 -31.72 -25.32 9.30
CA GLU A 126 -32.06 -26.26 10.38
C GLU A 126 -31.14 -27.49 10.41
N ARG A 127 -30.67 -28.00 9.27
CA ARG A 127 -29.69 -29.11 9.25
C ARG A 127 -28.34 -28.76 9.87
N ALA A 128 -27.96 -27.48 9.96
CA ALA A 128 -26.75 -27.04 10.67
C ALA A 128 -26.91 -27.03 12.21
N ASN A 129 -28.12 -27.15 12.75
CA ASN A 129 -28.39 -27.24 14.20
C ASN A 129 -27.57 -28.38 14.86
N ARG A 130 -27.32 -29.49 14.13
CA ARG A 130 -26.56 -30.67 14.59
C ARG A 130 -25.24 -30.37 15.32
N THR A 131 -24.55 -29.29 14.97
CA THR A 131 -23.28 -28.87 15.60
C THR A 131 -23.28 -27.40 16.04
N ALA A 132 -24.36 -26.66 15.83
CA ALA A 132 -24.39 -25.23 16.13
C ALA A 132 -24.44 -24.98 17.65
N ASN A 133 -23.63 -24.04 18.13
CA ASN A 133 -23.76 -23.53 19.49
C ASN A 133 -24.97 -22.60 19.62
N PHE A 134 -25.24 -21.80 18.59
CA PHE A 134 -26.42 -20.93 18.55
C PHE A 134 -26.93 -20.72 17.12
N ARG A 135 -28.23 -20.44 17.04
CA ARG A 135 -28.88 -19.81 15.90
C ARG A 135 -29.05 -18.32 16.18
N LEU A 136 -28.67 -17.50 15.22
CA LEU A 136 -28.87 -16.05 15.27
C LEU A 136 -29.81 -15.63 14.13
N VAL A 137 -30.88 -14.94 14.49
CA VAL A 137 -31.80 -14.28 13.55
C VAL A 137 -31.68 -12.78 13.73
N ILE A 138 -31.45 -12.06 12.64
CA ILE A 138 -31.54 -10.60 12.59
C ILE A 138 -32.84 -10.27 11.87
N LEU A 139 -33.70 -9.48 12.50
CA LEU A 139 -34.99 -9.06 11.96
C LEU A 139 -35.25 -7.59 12.28
N ASN A 140 -35.48 -6.77 11.25
CA ASN A 140 -35.67 -5.32 11.36
C ASN A 140 -34.55 -4.61 12.16
N GLY A 141 -33.30 -5.09 12.05
CA GLY A 141 -32.15 -4.57 12.79
C GLY A 141 -32.06 -4.97 14.27
N ARG A 142 -32.95 -5.84 14.76
CA ARG A 142 -32.89 -6.47 16.09
C ARG A 142 -32.32 -7.88 15.98
N ALA A 143 -31.52 -8.30 16.96
CA ALA A 143 -30.93 -9.63 17.03
C ALA A 143 -31.73 -10.53 17.98
N TYR A 144 -31.94 -11.78 17.58
CA TYR A 144 -32.60 -12.81 18.37
C TYR A 144 -31.71 -14.06 18.35
N VAL A 145 -31.38 -14.59 19.53
CA VAL A 145 -30.49 -15.75 19.67
C VAL A 145 -31.22 -16.92 20.34
N GLU A 146 -31.15 -18.08 19.72
CA GLU A 146 -31.49 -19.37 20.32
C GLU A 146 -30.17 -20.10 20.59
N THR A 147 -29.82 -20.30 21.85
CA THR A 147 -28.59 -20.98 22.26
C THR A 147 -28.89 -22.47 22.47
N TYR A 148 -28.20 -23.33 21.73
CA TYR A 148 -28.30 -24.79 21.87
C TYR A 148 -27.25 -25.31 22.87
N GLU A 149 -26.00 -24.85 22.75
CA GLU A 149 -24.91 -25.18 23.65
C GLU A 149 -23.97 -23.99 23.83
N LYS A 150 -23.46 -23.77 25.04
CA LYS A 150 -22.46 -22.71 25.29
C LYS A 150 -21.16 -23.01 24.53
N GLY A 151 -20.53 -21.96 24.03
CA GLY A 151 -19.18 -22.05 23.48
C GLY A 151 -18.18 -22.54 24.53
N PHE A 152 -17.09 -23.16 24.07
CA PHE A 152 -15.91 -23.32 24.93
C PHE A 152 -15.39 -21.93 25.28
N GLN A 153 -15.31 -21.59 26.57
CA GLN A 153 -14.89 -20.25 27.02
C GLN A 153 -15.78 -19.12 26.46
N THR A 154 -15.40 -17.86 26.60
CA THR A 154 -16.14 -16.67 26.12
C THR A 154 -16.26 -16.51 24.59
N ARG A 155 -16.16 -17.60 23.82
CA ARG A 155 -16.17 -17.59 22.34
C ARG A 155 -17.51 -17.14 21.75
N ASP A 156 -18.59 -17.78 22.17
CA ASP A 156 -19.96 -17.42 21.81
C ASP A 156 -20.29 -15.99 22.28
N VAL A 157 -19.91 -15.65 23.50
CA VAL A 157 -20.05 -14.32 24.10
C VAL A 157 -19.40 -13.24 23.24
N PHE A 158 -18.11 -13.34 22.91
CA PHE A 158 -17.42 -12.29 22.14
C PHE A 158 -17.80 -12.27 20.65
N THR A 159 -18.21 -13.40 20.07
CA THR A 159 -18.75 -13.45 18.70
C THR A 159 -20.12 -12.77 18.60
N LEU A 160 -21.05 -13.08 19.51
CA LEU A 160 -22.34 -12.39 19.61
C LEU A 160 -22.14 -10.90 19.91
N TRP A 161 -21.24 -10.56 20.84
CA TRP A 161 -20.87 -9.18 21.13
C TRP A 161 -20.37 -8.41 19.90
N GLY A 162 -19.51 -9.04 19.10
CA GLY A 162 -18.99 -8.50 17.84
C GLY A 162 -20.10 -8.20 16.84
N ILE A 163 -21.06 -9.11 16.68
CA ILE A 163 -22.23 -8.91 15.80
C ILE A 163 -23.16 -7.80 16.33
N LEU A 164 -23.32 -7.65 17.65
CA LEU A 164 -24.03 -6.50 18.21
C LEU A 164 -23.30 -5.18 17.94
N GLN A 165 -21.97 -5.16 18.00
CA GLN A 165 -21.20 -3.97 17.62
C GLN A 165 -21.30 -3.68 16.11
N LEU A 166 -21.44 -4.70 15.26
CA LEU A 166 -21.74 -4.53 13.84
C LEU A 166 -23.10 -3.84 13.61
N LEU A 167 -24.15 -4.29 14.32
CA LEU A 167 -25.48 -3.66 14.28
C LEU A 167 -25.44 -2.20 14.76
N ARG A 168 -24.63 -1.90 15.77
CA ARG A 168 -24.38 -0.52 16.28
C ARG A 168 -23.68 0.36 15.26
N ARG A 169 -22.72 -0.20 14.52
CA ARG A 169 -21.93 0.49 13.50
C ARG A 169 -22.73 0.73 12.21
N TYR A 170 -23.58 -0.21 11.84
CA TYR A 170 -24.35 -0.23 10.60
C TYR A 170 -25.88 -0.39 10.84
N PRO A 171 -26.51 0.53 11.62
CA PRO A 171 -27.92 0.41 12.00
C PRO A 171 -28.82 0.48 10.77
N GLY A 172 -29.75 -0.49 10.66
CA GLY A 172 -30.66 -0.63 9.51
C GLY A 172 -29.97 -0.96 8.17
N LYS A 173 -28.71 -1.39 8.17
CA LYS A 173 -27.96 -1.79 6.96
C LYS A 173 -27.60 -3.27 6.89
N ILE A 174 -27.70 -4.00 7.99
CA ILE A 174 -27.67 -5.48 7.97
C ILE A 174 -29.10 -5.95 7.59
N PRO A 175 -29.27 -6.73 6.51
CA PRO A 175 -30.57 -7.25 6.11
C PRO A 175 -31.11 -8.29 7.11
N ASP A 176 -32.40 -8.58 7.01
CA ASP A 176 -33.00 -9.72 7.70
C ASP A 176 -32.28 -11.01 7.29
N LEU A 177 -31.80 -11.79 8.26
CA LEU A 177 -31.09 -13.06 8.02
C LEU A 177 -31.29 -14.05 9.17
N ASP A 178 -30.98 -15.31 8.89
CA ASP A 178 -31.09 -16.44 9.80
C ASP A 178 -29.87 -17.34 9.57
N MET A 179 -29.05 -17.56 10.60
CA MET A 179 -27.74 -18.22 10.50
C MET A 179 -27.48 -19.14 11.69
N MET A 180 -26.83 -20.28 11.43
CA MET A 180 -26.27 -21.18 12.43
C MET A 180 -24.78 -20.88 12.63
N PHE A 181 -24.33 -20.85 13.89
CA PHE A 181 -22.92 -20.63 14.22
C PHE A 181 -22.41 -21.73 15.16
N ASP A 182 -21.25 -22.29 14.85
CA ASP A 182 -20.53 -23.27 15.66
C ASP A 182 -19.18 -22.67 16.10
N CYS A 183 -18.94 -22.67 17.41
CA CYS A 183 -17.82 -22.04 18.08
C CYS A 183 -16.65 -22.99 18.39
N VAL A 184 -16.73 -24.26 17.96
CA VAL A 184 -15.72 -25.30 18.19
C VAL A 184 -14.57 -25.18 17.16
N ASP A 185 -13.44 -25.85 17.39
CA ASP A 185 -12.21 -25.63 16.62
C ASP A 185 -12.26 -26.12 15.16
N TRP A 186 -12.75 -27.33 14.90
CA TRP A 186 -12.62 -27.97 13.57
C TRP A 186 -13.81 -27.72 12.65
N PRO A 187 -13.64 -27.35 11.37
CA PRO A 187 -14.72 -27.29 10.39
C PRO A 187 -15.33 -28.69 10.17
N VAL A 188 -16.63 -28.76 9.87
CA VAL A 188 -17.40 -30.02 9.93
C VAL A 188 -18.23 -30.33 8.68
N VAL A 189 -18.47 -29.36 7.80
CA VAL A 189 -19.33 -29.54 6.61
C VAL A 189 -18.51 -30.11 5.46
N ARG A 190 -18.16 -31.39 5.54
CA ARG A 190 -17.32 -32.09 4.54
C ARG A 190 -17.91 -32.01 3.14
N SER A 191 -17.13 -31.54 2.17
CA SER A 191 -17.57 -31.39 0.78
C SER A 191 -17.87 -32.72 0.09
N SER A 192 -17.26 -33.83 0.55
CA SER A 192 -17.52 -35.19 0.08
C SER A 192 -18.99 -35.61 0.24
N ASP A 193 -19.61 -35.17 1.34
CA ASP A 193 -20.92 -35.64 1.77
C ASP A 193 -22.05 -35.01 0.96
N PHE A 194 -21.72 -33.98 0.17
CA PHE A 194 -22.61 -33.19 -0.67
C PHE A 194 -22.20 -33.22 -2.16
N ALA A 195 -21.40 -34.20 -2.57
CA ALA A 195 -20.94 -34.38 -3.95
C ALA A 195 -21.64 -35.55 -4.66
N GLY A 196 -22.44 -35.26 -5.70
CA GLY A 196 -23.09 -36.28 -6.54
C GLY A 196 -24.38 -35.78 -7.20
N GLU A 197 -24.91 -36.53 -8.18
CA GLU A 197 -26.14 -36.14 -8.91
C GLU A 197 -27.40 -36.13 -8.02
N ASN A 198 -27.42 -36.94 -6.96
CA ASN A 198 -28.51 -37.01 -5.98
C ASN A 198 -28.11 -36.41 -4.61
N ALA A 199 -27.03 -35.64 -4.54
CA ALA A 199 -26.56 -35.07 -3.28
C ALA A 199 -27.50 -33.95 -2.79
N VAL A 200 -27.85 -34.00 -1.51
CA VAL A 200 -28.59 -32.91 -0.85
C VAL A 200 -27.67 -31.69 -0.73
N ALA A 201 -28.21 -30.48 -0.85
CA ALA A 201 -27.40 -29.27 -0.73
C ALA A 201 -26.81 -29.11 0.70
N PRO A 202 -25.56 -28.62 0.85
CA PRO A 202 -24.90 -28.51 2.14
C PRO A 202 -25.62 -27.55 3.10
N PRO A 203 -25.60 -27.80 4.42
CA PRO A 203 -26.11 -26.85 5.40
C PRO A 203 -25.12 -25.67 5.57
N PRO A 204 -25.58 -24.40 5.58
CA PRO A 204 -24.71 -23.26 5.82
C PRO A 204 -24.41 -23.12 7.32
N LEU A 205 -23.15 -23.34 7.69
CA LEU A 205 -22.67 -23.24 9.06
C LEU A 205 -21.53 -22.20 9.13
N PHE A 206 -21.68 -21.19 9.98
CA PHE A 206 -20.62 -20.20 10.24
C PHE A 206 -19.65 -20.70 11.30
N ARG A 207 -18.34 -20.60 11.01
CA ARG A 207 -17.25 -21.02 11.90
C ARG A 207 -16.04 -20.11 11.72
N TYR A 208 -15.04 -20.26 12.57
CA TYR A 208 -13.86 -19.40 12.59
C TYR A 208 -12.75 -19.79 11.60
N CYS A 209 -12.78 -21.01 11.05
CA CYS A 209 -11.86 -21.48 10.02
C CYS A 209 -12.54 -22.48 9.07
N GLY A 210 -11.88 -22.77 7.96
CA GLY A 210 -12.19 -23.86 7.03
C GLY A 210 -10.91 -24.53 6.53
N ASP A 211 -11.05 -25.58 5.72
CA ASP A 211 -9.96 -26.26 5.01
C ASP A 211 -10.39 -26.59 3.56
N ASN A 212 -9.57 -27.34 2.81
CA ASN A 212 -9.88 -27.69 1.41
C ASN A 212 -10.92 -28.81 1.25
N GLU A 213 -11.32 -29.47 2.33
CA GLU A 213 -12.28 -30.60 2.35
C GLU A 213 -13.64 -30.20 2.94
N THR A 214 -13.82 -28.93 3.31
CA THR A 214 -14.99 -28.43 4.05
C THR A 214 -15.64 -27.23 3.37
N LEU A 215 -16.91 -26.97 3.72
CA LEU A 215 -17.78 -25.95 3.13
C LEU A 215 -18.27 -24.92 4.16
N ASP A 216 -17.68 -24.92 5.35
CA ASP A 216 -17.99 -24.02 6.46
C ASP A 216 -17.70 -22.55 6.10
N ILE A 217 -18.59 -21.65 6.49
CA ILE A 217 -18.53 -20.22 6.14
C ILE A 217 -17.63 -19.50 7.14
N VAL A 218 -16.49 -18.98 6.67
CA VAL A 218 -15.45 -18.45 7.58
C VAL A 218 -15.75 -17.03 8.05
N PHE A 219 -15.80 -16.86 9.37
CA PHE A 219 -16.13 -15.63 10.09
C PHE A 219 -14.96 -15.16 10.97
N PRO A 220 -14.77 -13.85 11.21
CA PRO A 220 -13.74 -13.35 12.13
C PRO A 220 -13.89 -13.92 13.54
N ASP A 221 -12.77 -14.34 14.15
CA ASP A 221 -12.78 -15.02 15.43
C ASP A 221 -13.09 -14.08 16.63
N TRP A 222 -13.57 -14.66 17.73
CA TRP A 222 -14.00 -13.94 18.93
C TRP A 222 -12.91 -13.02 19.52
N SER A 223 -11.63 -13.39 19.36
CA SER A 223 -10.50 -12.64 19.95
C SER A 223 -10.22 -11.30 19.29
N PHE A 224 -10.94 -10.95 18.20
CA PHE A 224 -11.00 -9.57 17.71
C PHE A 224 -11.64 -8.60 18.72
N TRP A 225 -12.59 -9.07 19.54
CA TRP A 225 -13.23 -8.27 20.59
C TRP A 225 -12.69 -8.56 21.99
N GLY A 226 -12.12 -9.74 22.21
CA GLY A 226 -11.37 -10.08 23.42
C GLY A 226 -11.35 -11.58 23.69
N TRP A 227 -10.49 -12.00 24.62
CA TRP A 227 -10.53 -13.35 25.17
C TRP A 227 -10.21 -13.28 26.67
N ALA A 228 -11.25 -13.38 27.50
CA ALA A 228 -11.18 -13.06 28.92
C ALA A 228 -10.29 -14.03 29.71
N GLU A 229 -10.38 -15.32 29.42
CA GLU A 229 -9.72 -16.41 30.15
C GLU A 229 -8.20 -16.39 30.07
N ILE A 230 -7.66 -15.81 28.98
CA ILE A 230 -6.21 -15.64 28.79
C ILE A 230 -5.81 -14.15 28.65
N ASN A 231 -6.71 -13.23 29.04
CA ASN A 231 -6.49 -11.79 29.08
C ASN A 231 -5.94 -11.18 27.77
N ILE A 232 -6.45 -11.65 26.63
CA ILE A 232 -6.16 -11.04 25.32
C ILE A 232 -7.09 -9.85 25.14
N LYS A 233 -6.47 -8.67 24.99
CA LYS A 233 -7.13 -7.38 24.73
C LYS A 233 -7.89 -7.38 23.39
N PRO A 234 -8.88 -6.48 23.21
CA PRO A 234 -9.49 -6.28 21.90
C PRO A 234 -8.43 -5.93 20.86
N TRP A 235 -8.64 -6.35 19.61
CA TRP A 235 -7.60 -6.33 18.59
C TRP A 235 -7.01 -4.94 18.34
N GLN A 236 -7.84 -3.88 18.37
CA GLN A 236 -7.36 -2.51 18.16
C GLN A 236 -6.40 -2.02 19.25
N ASP A 237 -6.55 -2.47 20.51
CA ASP A 237 -5.63 -2.10 21.59
C ASP A 237 -4.42 -3.02 21.63
N LEU A 238 -4.62 -4.32 21.39
CA LEU A 238 -3.52 -5.26 21.23
C LEU A 238 -2.57 -4.86 20.09
N LEU A 239 -3.09 -4.34 18.98
CA LEU A 239 -2.30 -3.87 17.84
C LEU A 239 -1.41 -2.67 18.21
N LYS A 240 -1.86 -1.80 19.13
CA LYS A 240 -1.04 -0.70 19.69
C LYS A 240 0.08 -1.24 20.58
N ASP A 241 -0.21 -2.26 21.40
CA ASP A 241 0.81 -2.89 22.25
C ASP A 241 1.86 -3.66 21.43
N LEU A 242 1.46 -4.31 20.33
CA LEU A 242 2.35 -4.97 19.39
C LEU A 242 3.23 -3.97 18.63
N ASP A 243 2.67 -2.84 18.16
CA ASP A 243 3.44 -1.74 17.57
C ASP A 243 4.43 -1.10 18.58
N LYS A 244 4.01 -0.90 19.83
CA LYS A 244 4.90 -0.48 20.92
C LYS A 244 6.02 -1.49 21.14
N GLY A 245 5.71 -2.79 21.16
CA GLY A 245 6.66 -3.90 21.21
C GLY A 245 7.68 -3.85 20.08
N ASN A 246 7.22 -3.60 18.84
CA ASN A 246 8.09 -3.48 17.67
C ASN A 246 9.12 -2.36 17.80
N LYS A 247 8.71 -1.25 18.43
CA LYS A 247 9.51 -0.04 18.65
C LYS A 247 10.49 -0.16 19.82
N MET A 248 10.33 -1.12 20.73
CA MET A 248 11.27 -1.33 21.85
C MET A 248 12.69 -1.65 21.39
N GLN A 249 12.84 -2.40 20.30
CA GLN A 249 14.14 -2.86 19.81
C GLN A 249 14.20 -2.88 18.28
N ARG A 250 15.16 -2.13 17.72
CA ARG A 250 15.47 -2.14 16.29
C ARG A 250 15.65 -3.58 15.80
N TRP A 251 15.01 -3.95 14.70
CA TRP A 251 14.99 -5.32 14.16
C TRP A 251 16.39 -5.97 14.05
N MET A 252 17.40 -5.21 13.62
CA MET A 252 18.79 -5.70 13.53
C MET A 252 19.37 -6.17 14.87
N ASN A 253 18.91 -5.61 15.99
CA ASN A 253 19.37 -5.93 17.33
C ASN A 253 18.55 -7.04 18.00
N ARG A 254 17.39 -7.41 17.43
CA ARG A 254 16.52 -8.49 17.95
C ARG A 254 17.22 -9.84 17.96
N GLU A 255 16.76 -10.74 18.82
CA GLU A 255 17.36 -12.06 18.99
C GLU A 255 17.35 -12.87 17.69
N PRO A 256 18.47 -13.54 17.34
CA PRO A 256 18.66 -14.20 16.05
C PRO A 256 17.93 -15.54 15.93
N TYR A 257 17.04 -15.90 16.85
CA TYR A 257 16.42 -17.22 16.95
C TYR A 257 14.94 -17.22 16.58
N ALA A 258 14.42 -18.41 16.22
CA ALA A 258 13.00 -18.65 16.03
C ALA A 258 12.30 -18.86 17.36
N TYR A 259 11.36 -17.99 17.69
CA TYR A 259 10.62 -18.04 18.94
C TYR A 259 9.24 -18.69 18.78
N TRP A 260 8.88 -19.52 19.76
CA TRP A 260 7.51 -19.98 19.97
C TRP A 260 7.22 -20.06 21.48
N LYS A 261 6.03 -19.62 21.88
CA LYS A 261 5.48 -19.87 23.23
C LYS A 261 4.02 -20.24 23.12
N GLY A 262 3.61 -21.37 23.70
CA GLY A 262 2.24 -21.86 23.61
C GLY A 262 2.03 -23.18 24.34
N ASN A 263 0.77 -23.60 24.47
CA ASN A 263 0.46 -24.93 24.99
C ASN A 263 0.69 -25.98 23.89
N PRO A 264 1.56 -26.99 24.08
CA PRO A 264 1.78 -28.06 23.12
C PRO A 264 0.75 -29.20 23.22
N GLU A 265 0.09 -29.39 24.37
CA GLU A 265 -0.80 -30.54 24.63
C GLU A 265 -2.06 -30.55 23.75
N VAL A 266 -2.39 -29.41 23.12
CA VAL A 266 -3.58 -29.26 22.28
C VAL A 266 -3.45 -29.93 20.90
N ALA A 267 -2.24 -30.30 20.47
CA ALA A 267 -2.01 -30.98 19.18
C ALA A 267 -0.65 -31.67 19.10
N GLU A 268 -0.62 -32.87 18.51
CA GLU A 268 0.61 -33.65 18.30
C GLU A 268 1.71 -32.87 17.56
N LYS A 269 1.36 -32.14 16.49
CA LYS A 269 2.30 -31.29 15.74
C LYS A 269 3.04 -30.26 16.62
N ARG A 270 2.43 -29.82 17.73
CA ARG A 270 3.07 -28.91 18.70
C ARG A 270 3.95 -29.65 19.70
N MET A 271 3.55 -30.86 20.14
CA MET A 271 4.43 -31.74 20.91
C MET A 271 5.68 -32.13 20.11
N GLU A 272 5.56 -32.31 18.79
CA GLU A 272 6.71 -32.46 17.90
C GLU A 272 7.55 -31.20 17.78
N LEU A 273 6.92 -30.02 17.64
CA LEU A 273 7.66 -28.75 17.60
C LEU A 273 8.54 -28.56 18.85
N VAL A 274 8.08 -28.97 20.05
CA VAL A 274 8.88 -28.93 21.28
C VAL A 274 10.18 -29.74 21.17
N LYS A 275 10.22 -30.82 20.36
CA LYS A 275 11.44 -31.60 20.09
C LYS A 275 12.48 -30.82 19.28
N CYS A 276 12.10 -29.73 18.60
CA CYS A 276 13.03 -28.86 17.89
C CYS A 276 13.80 -27.88 18.81
N ASN A 277 13.61 -27.91 20.12
CA ASN A 277 14.33 -27.05 21.07
C ASN A 277 15.81 -27.49 21.22
N VAL A 278 16.63 -26.68 21.91
CA VAL A 278 18.06 -27.00 22.11
C VAL A 278 18.22 -28.30 22.93
N THR A 279 19.08 -29.21 22.47
CA THR A 279 19.56 -30.37 23.23
C THR A 279 21.09 -30.27 23.38
N GLU A 280 21.69 -30.95 24.36
CA GLU A 280 23.13 -30.86 24.66
C GLU A 280 24.05 -31.16 23.46
N ASN A 281 23.55 -31.89 22.46
CA ASN A 281 24.31 -32.31 21.27
C ASN A 281 23.83 -31.66 19.95
N GLN A 282 22.91 -30.69 19.97
CA GLN A 282 22.43 -30.01 18.75
C GLN A 282 22.20 -28.50 18.95
N GLU A 283 22.87 -27.69 18.12
CA GLU A 283 22.59 -26.26 17.98
C GLU A 283 21.23 -26.01 17.30
N SER A 284 20.17 -25.99 18.12
CA SER A 284 18.88 -25.50 17.68
C SER A 284 18.87 -23.98 17.55
N ASN A 285 18.43 -23.53 16.37
CA ASN A 285 18.12 -22.13 16.07
C ASN A 285 16.74 -21.69 16.60
N ALA A 286 16.03 -22.54 17.33
CA ALA A 286 14.73 -22.27 17.92
C ALA A 286 14.79 -22.09 19.44
N ARG A 287 13.85 -21.32 19.99
CA ARG A 287 13.62 -21.04 21.40
C ARG A 287 12.14 -21.28 21.66
N ILE A 288 11.85 -22.45 22.22
CA ILE A 288 10.49 -23.00 22.29
C ILE A 288 10.11 -23.13 23.76
N TYR A 289 9.02 -22.48 24.15
CA TYR A 289 8.60 -22.37 25.54
C TYR A 289 7.18 -22.93 25.71
N VAL A 290 7.01 -23.84 26.67
CA VAL A 290 5.69 -24.36 27.04
C VAL A 290 4.94 -23.28 27.83
N GLN A 291 3.69 -23.02 27.45
CA GLN A 291 2.77 -22.14 28.17
C GLN A 291 1.73 -22.98 28.92
N ASP A 292 1.89 -23.09 30.25
CA ASP A 292 0.78 -23.47 31.13
C ASP A 292 -0.09 -22.23 31.38
N TRP A 293 -1.36 -22.28 30.97
CA TRP A 293 -2.31 -21.20 31.20
C TRP A 293 -2.87 -21.19 32.63
N LYS A 294 -2.96 -22.32 33.32
CA LYS A 294 -3.42 -22.39 34.72
C LYS A 294 -2.44 -21.69 35.65
N GLU A 295 -1.15 -21.85 35.40
CA GLU A 295 -0.10 -21.18 36.17
C GLU A 295 0.02 -19.69 35.79
N GLU A 296 -0.05 -19.35 34.50
CA GLU A 296 -0.07 -17.96 34.03
C GLU A 296 -1.25 -17.14 34.61
N ILE A 297 -2.43 -17.74 34.76
CA ILE A 297 -3.59 -17.15 35.45
C ILE A 297 -3.25 -16.82 36.91
N LYS A 298 -2.68 -17.77 37.68
CA LYS A 298 -2.28 -17.53 39.08
C LYS A 298 -1.25 -16.41 39.22
N GLN A 299 -0.34 -16.31 38.25
CA GLN A 299 0.71 -15.29 38.24
C GLN A 299 0.23 -13.93 37.72
N GLY A 300 -0.99 -13.84 37.18
CA GLY A 300 -1.61 -12.60 36.70
C GLY A 300 -1.13 -12.17 35.30
N PHE A 301 -0.89 -13.13 34.40
CA PHE A 301 -0.53 -12.89 32.99
C PHE A 301 0.78 -12.11 32.76
N LYS A 302 1.71 -12.16 33.74
CA LYS A 302 2.98 -11.42 33.73
C LYS A 302 3.94 -11.83 32.61
N HIS A 303 3.80 -13.05 32.09
CA HIS A 303 4.71 -13.65 31.11
C HIS A 303 4.02 -13.97 29.77
N SER A 304 2.73 -13.67 29.62
CA SER A 304 1.96 -13.85 28.38
C SER A 304 1.69 -12.57 27.59
N ASP A 305 2.18 -11.40 28.01
CA ASP A 305 2.06 -10.15 27.24
C ASP A 305 2.69 -10.31 25.84
N LEU A 306 1.88 -10.07 24.80
CA LEU A 306 2.28 -10.33 23.41
C LEU A 306 3.17 -9.23 22.82
N GLY A 307 3.01 -7.97 23.25
CA GLY A 307 3.84 -6.86 22.79
C GLY A 307 5.30 -7.03 23.20
N ASN A 308 5.51 -7.46 24.44
CA ASN A 308 6.83 -7.82 24.96
C ASN A 308 7.48 -8.99 24.21
N GLN A 309 6.74 -9.78 23.43
CA GLN A 309 7.25 -10.94 22.67
C GLN A 309 7.64 -10.62 21.21
N CYS A 310 7.77 -9.35 20.82
CA CYS A 310 8.26 -8.95 19.48
C CYS A 310 9.79 -8.75 19.40
N HIS A 311 10.56 -9.13 20.43
CA HIS A 311 12.03 -8.93 20.50
C HIS A 311 12.88 -9.98 19.77
N HIS A 312 12.27 -10.99 19.16
CA HIS A 312 12.93 -11.99 18.30
C HIS A 312 12.85 -11.60 16.82
N ARG A 313 13.80 -12.05 15.98
CA ARG A 313 13.76 -11.81 14.52
C ARG A 313 12.76 -12.71 13.80
N TYR A 314 12.51 -13.92 14.32
CA TYR A 314 11.67 -14.93 13.71
C TYR A 314 10.66 -15.44 14.75
N LYS A 315 9.40 -15.63 14.35
CA LYS A 315 8.34 -16.16 15.22
C LYS A 315 7.64 -17.30 14.49
N ILE A 316 7.52 -18.45 15.13
CA ILE A 316 6.93 -19.65 14.52
C ILE A 316 5.41 -19.57 14.65
N TYR A 317 4.70 -19.75 13.54
CA TYR A 317 3.29 -20.09 13.55
C TYR A 317 3.15 -21.59 13.32
N ILE A 318 2.36 -22.24 14.19
CA ILE A 318 1.93 -23.62 14.03
C ILE A 318 0.51 -23.74 14.55
N GLU A 319 -0.31 -24.49 13.83
CA GLU A 319 -1.69 -24.79 14.21
C GLU A 319 -1.79 -25.46 15.59
N GLY A 320 -2.94 -25.28 16.23
CA GLY A 320 -3.30 -26.02 17.43
C GLY A 320 -4.11 -27.24 17.05
N SER A 321 -5.22 -27.45 17.76
CA SER A 321 -6.22 -28.45 17.43
C SER A 321 -6.79 -28.21 16.01
N ALA A 322 -7.04 -26.94 15.65
CA ALA A 322 -7.26 -26.46 14.29
C ALA A 322 -6.39 -25.21 14.01
N TRP A 323 -6.88 -24.21 13.26
CA TRP A 323 -6.21 -22.91 13.09
C TRP A 323 -5.87 -22.28 14.46
N SER A 324 -4.90 -21.34 14.48
CA SER A 324 -4.55 -20.64 15.73
C SER A 324 -4.66 -19.12 15.59
N VAL A 325 -5.42 -18.50 16.48
CA VAL A 325 -5.57 -17.02 16.57
C VAL A 325 -4.24 -16.26 16.72
N SER A 326 -3.14 -16.96 17.03
CA SER A 326 -1.80 -16.41 17.14
C SER A 326 -1.22 -15.89 15.82
N GLU A 327 -1.74 -16.31 14.65
CA GLU A 327 -1.21 -15.90 13.34
C GLU A 327 -1.17 -14.37 13.19
N LYS A 328 -2.29 -13.70 13.42
CA LYS A 328 -2.40 -12.22 13.35
C LYS A 328 -1.46 -11.52 14.34
N TYR A 329 -1.22 -12.08 15.52
CA TYR A 329 -0.30 -11.52 16.53
C TYR A 329 1.17 -11.69 16.13
N ILE A 330 1.50 -12.81 15.49
CA ILE A 330 2.84 -13.12 14.98
C ILE A 330 3.18 -12.20 13.81
N LEU A 331 2.27 -12.06 12.84
CA LEU A 331 2.42 -11.19 11.66
C LEU A 331 2.58 -9.71 12.06
N ALA A 332 1.91 -9.26 13.12
CA ALA A 332 2.01 -7.90 13.64
C ALA A 332 3.36 -7.53 14.28
N CYS A 333 4.22 -8.49 14.61
CA CYS A 333 5.44 -8.26 15.40
C CYS A 333 6.66 -7.76 14.58
N ASP A 334 6.51 -7.26 13.34
CA ASP A 334 7.64 -6.92 12.42
C ASP A 334 8.67 -8.06 12.24
N SER A 335 8.31 -9.26 12.70
CA SER A 335 9.15 -10.44 12.83
C SER A 335 8.87 -11.35 11.65
N VAL A 336 9.85 -12.14 11.23
CA VAL A 336 9.64 -13.07 10.13
C VAL A 336 8.79 -14.23 10.65
N SER A 337 7.54 -14.28 10.23
CA SER A 337 6.63 -15.39 10.49
C SER A 337 7.17 -16.64 9.81
N LEU A 338 7.58 -17.64 10.59
CA LEU A 338 7.93 -18.97 10.10
C LEU A 338 6.65 -19.81 10.16
N LEU A 339 5.95 -19.92 9.03
CA LEU A 339 4.64 -20.54 8.93
C LEU A 339 4.81 -22.03 8.63
N VAL A 340 4.61 -22.90 9.64
CA VAL A 340 4.46 -24.34 9.40
C VAL A 340 3.21 -24.54 8.54
N THR A 341 3.33 -25.27 7.43
CA THR A 341 2.30 -25.41 6.40
C THR A 341 0.92 -25.66 7.01
N PRO A 342 -0.01 -24.69 6.97
CA PRO A 342 -1.30 -24.85 7.59
C PRO A 342 -2.20 -25.77 6.77
N HIS A 343 -3.04 -26.53 7.47
CA HIS A 343 -4.15 -27.28 6.89
C HIS A 343 -5.42 -26.43 6.85
N TYR A 344 -5.62 -25.60 7.87
CA TYR A 344 -6.77 -24.71 8.06
C TYR A 344 -6.46 -23.27 7.66
N TYR A 345 -7.48 -22.55 7.26
CA TYR A 345 -7.41 -21.12 6.98
C TYR A 345 -8.49 -20.33 7.72
N ASP A 346 -8.21 -19.06 8.01
CA ASP A 346 -9.21 -18.11 8.47
C ASP A 346 -9.66 -17.18 7.31
N PHE A 347 -10.39 -16.11 7.65
CA PHE A 347 -10.95 -15.20 6.66
C PHE A 347 -9.91 -14.34 5.92
N PHE A 348 -8.70 -14.18 6.45
CA PHE A 348 -7.64 -13.38 5.83
C PHE A 348 -6.43 -14.21 5.37
N SER A 349 -6.10 -15.31 6.05
CA SER A 349 -4.83 -16.03 5.87
C SER A 349 -4.65 -16.61 4.46
N ARG A 350 -5.74 -16.94 3.75
CA ARG A 350 -5.74 -17.33 2.32
C ARG A 350 -5.15 -16.29 1.36
N SER A 351 -5.02 -15.02 1.78
CA SER A 351 -4.36 -13.98 0.98
C SER A 351 -2.87 -13.79 1.30
N LEU A 352 -2.33 -14.51 2.29
CA LEU A 352 -0.93 -14.42 2.67
C LEU A 352 -0.06 -15.17 1.64
N LEU A 353 0.77 -14.41 0.95
CA LEU A 353 1.74 -14.94 -0.02
C LEU A 353 3.06 -15.36 0.66
N PRO A 354 3.60 -16.57 0.38
CA PRO A 354 4.89 -17.02 0.87
C PRO A 354 6.03 -16.18 0.30
N LEU A 355 7.08 -15.99 1.10
CA LEU A 355 8.24 -15.11 0.86
C LEU A 355 7.91 -13.62 0.67
N VAL A 356 6.64 -13.23 0.79
CA VAL A 356 6.18 -11.84 0.87
C VAL A 356 5.81 -11.52 2.32
N HIS A 357 4.92 -12.29 2.94
CA HIS A 357 4.44 -12.06 4.32
C HIS A 357 5.05 -13.06 5.31
N TYR A 358 5.26 -14.31 4.92
CA TYR A 358 5.83 -15.34 5.78
C TYR A 358 6.89 -16.18 5.06
N TRP A 359 7.67 -16.93 5.83
CA TRP A 359 8.57 -17.96 5.35
C TRP A 359 7.92 -19.34 5.55
N PRO A 360 7.69 -20.14 4.50
CA PRO A 360 7.07 -21.46 4.63
C PRO A 360 8.03 -22.45 5.30
N ILE A 361 7.51 -23.24 6.23
CA ILE A 361 8.21 -24.30 6.95
C ILE A 361 7.58 -25.64 6.60
N ASN A 362 8.40 -26.62 6.20
CA ASN A 362 7.94 -27.97 5.92
C ASN A 362 7.41 -28.63 7.20
N GLU A 363 6.22 -29.23 7.17
CA GLU A 363 5.65 -29.94 8.33
C GLU A 363 6.47 -31.21 8.64
N ASP A 364 6.85 -31.97 7.61
CA ASP A 364 7.56 -33.25 7.73
C ASP A 364 9.00 -33.10 8.28
N ASP A 365 9.67 -31.98 7.96
CA ASP A 365 10.98 -31.60 8.51
C ASP A 365 10.90 -30.21 9.14
N LYS A 366 9.98 -30.06 10.10
CA LYS A 366 9.77 -28.80 10.83
C LYS A 366 11.06 -28.27 11.48
N CYS A 367 11.84 -29.14 12.12
CA CYS A 367 13.08 -28.72 12.81
C CYS A 367 14.19 -28.28 11.83
N GLY A 368 14.48 -29.08 10.79
CA GLY A 368 15.49 -28.75 9.77
C GLY A 368 15.09 -27.53 8.94
N SER A 369 13.82 -27.43 8.56
CA SER A 369 13.27 -26.30 7.83
C SER A 369 13.29 -24.99 8.64
N ILE A 370 12.97 -25.02 9.94
CA ILE A 370 13.14 -23.86 10.85
C ILE A 370 14.62 -23.47 10.96
N LYS A 371 15.51 -24.45 11.19
CA LYS A 371 16.95 -24.17 11.29
C LYS A 371 17.48 -23.51 10.02
N PHE A 372 17.14 -24.03 8.85
CA PHE A 372 17.50 -23.47 7.54
C PHE A 372 16.96 -22.05 7.35
N ALA A 373 15.69 -21.80 7.68
CA ALA A 373 15.08 -20.47 7.57
C ALA A 373 15.81 -19.42 8.42
N VAL A 374 16.19 -19.78 9.65
CA VAL A 374 16.92 -18.91 10.58
C VAL A 374 18.38 -18.71 10.15
N ASP A 375 19.09 -19.77 9.75
CA ASP A 375 20.48 -19.68 9.26
C ASP A 375 20.56 -18.79 7.99
N TRP A 376 19.65 -19.01 7.05
CA TRP A 376 19.53 -18.17 5.85
C TRP A 376 19.17 -16.73 6.22
N GLY A 377 18.17 -16.54 7.08
CA GLY A 377 17.71 -15.22 7.49
C GLY A 377 18.80 -14.41 8.19
N ASN A 378 19.59 -15.04 9.06
CA ASN A 378 20.69 -14.39 9.78
C ASN A 378 21.86 -14.05 8.86
N LYS A 379 22.05 -14.81 7.78
CA LYS A 379 23.00 -14.48 6.70
C LYS A 379 22.50 -13.33 5.82
N TYR A 380 21.20 -13.28 5.52
CA TYR A 380 20.59 -12.32 4.59
C TYR A 380 19.62 -11.33 5.27
N LYS A 381 20.04 -10.78 6.43
CA LYS A 381 19.27 -9.91 7.33
C LYS A 381 18.31 -8.93 6.64
N LYS A 382 18.80 -8.08 5.72
CA LYS A 382 17.96 -7.08 5.01
C LYS A 382 16.86 -7.73 4.14
N LYS A 383 17.14 -8.87 3.50
CA LYS A 383 16.14 -9.58 2.66
C LYS A 383 15.04 -10.17 3.52
N VAL A 384 15.41 -10.82 4.63
CA VAL A 384 14.45 -11.52 5.50
C VAL A 384 13.62 -10.53 6.34
N GLN A 385 14.22 -9.42 6.80
CA GLN A 385 13.50 -8.32 7.48
C GLN A 385 12.31 -7.81 6.65
N ARG A 386 12.47 -7.71 5.32
CA ARG A 386 11.41 -7.24 4.43
C ARG A 386 10.17 -8.13 4.44
N ILE A 387 10.33 -9.43 4.70
CA ILE A 387 9.22 -10.39 4.80
C ILE A 387 8.38 -10.09 6.06
N GLY A 388 9.03 -10.05 7.22
CA GLY A 388 8.38 -9.68 8.48
C GLY A 388 7.75 -8.28 8.44
N ARG A 389 8.39 -7.34 7.73
CA ARG A 389 7.85 -6.00 7.54
C ARG A 389 6.59 -5.98 6.67
N LYS A 390 6.59 -6.62 5.50
CA LYS A 390 5.40 -6.72 4.62
C LYS A 390 4.24 -7.45 5.30
N ALA A 391 4.51 -8.43 6.17
CA ALA A 391 3.49 -9.00 7.06
C ALA A 391 2.90 -7.98 8.03
N SER A 392 3.74 -7.23 8.75
CA SER A 392 3.25 -6.22 9.68
C SER A 392 2.53 -5.08 8.96
N ASP A 393 2.96 -4.69 7.76
CA ASP A 393 2.28 -3.69 6.93
C ASP A 393 0.87 -4.19 6.55
N PHE A 394 0.72 -5.44 6.07
CA PHE A 394 -0.59 -6.06 5.80
C PHE A 394 -1.51 -6.04 7.03
N ILE A 395 -1.01 -6.40 8.22
CA ILE A 395 -1.80 -6.36 9.46
C ILE A 395 -2.24 -4.93 9.82
N GLN A 396 -1.30 -3.96 9.75
CA GLN A 396 -1.55 -2.58 10.16
C GLN A 396 -2.43 -1.81 9.15
N GLU A 397 -2.36 -2.16 7.86
CA GLU A 397 -3.13 -1.49 6.80
C GLU A 397 -4.47 -2.19 6.53
N ASP A 398 -4.44 -3.50 6.25
CA ASP A 398 -5.57 -4.28 5.74
C ASP A 398 -6.38 -5.04 6.81
N LEU A 399 -5.83 -5.35 8.00
CA LEU A 399 -6.53 -6.11 9.05
C LEU A 399 -7.01 -5.25 10.23
N ARG A 400 -7.30 -3.97 10.01
CA ARG A 400 -7.81 -3.04 11.03
C ARG A 400 -9.27 -3.37 11.42
N MET A 401 -9.70 -3.04 12.65
CA MET A 401 -11.07 -3.34 13.13
C MET A 401 -12.18 -2.79 12.22
N GLU A 402 -11.96 -1.67 11.53
CA GLU A 402 -12.90 -1.18 10.51
C GLU A 402 -13.11 -2.18 9.37
N TYR A 403 -12.05 -2.81 8.87
CA TYR A 403 -12.14 -3.84 7.82
C TYR A 403 -12.60 -5.20 8.34
N VAL A 404 -12.44 -5.50 9.64
CA VAL A 404 -13.08 -6.65 10.27
C VAL A 404 -14.61 -6.49 10.25
N TYR A 405 -15.12 -5.32 10.68
CA TYR A 405 -16.55 -5.02 10.59
C TYR A 405 -17.06 -4.92 9.14
N ASP A 406 -16.28 -4.36 8.22
CA ASP A 406 -16.67 -4.32 6.80
C ASP A 406 -16.72 -5.73 6.20
N TYR A 407 -15.81 -6.63 6.59
CA TYR A 407 -15.84 -8.03 6.15
C TYR A 407 -17.12 -8.73 6.65
N MET A 408 -17.44 -8.59 7.94
CA MET A 408 -18.70 -9.10 8.50
C MET A 408 -19.93 -8.50 7.80
N PHE A 409 -19.92 -7.18 7.56
CA PHE A 409 -20.99 -6.47 6.86
C PHE A 409 -21.23 -7.07 5.47
N HIS A 410 -20.16 -7.21 4.68
CA HIS A 410 -20.24 -7.75 3.32
C HIS A 410 -20.62 -9.24 3.32
N LEU A 411 -20.04 -10.05 4.20
CA LEU A 411 -20.34 -11.48 4.32
C LEU A 411 -21.82 -11.71 4.64
N LEU A 412 -22.35 -11.04 5.67
CA LEU A 412 -23.75 -11.18 6.07
C LEU A 412 -24.72 -10.61 5.00
N ASN A 413 -24.35 -9.54 4.30
CA ASN A 413 -25.13 -9.01 3.19
C ASN A 413 -25.17 -9.94 1.97
N GLU A 414 -24.05 -10.60 1.61
CA GLU A 414 -24.04 -11.58 0.52
C GLU A 414 -24.74 -12.88 0.92
N TYR A 415 -24.59 -13.32 2.17
CA TYR A 415 -25.28 -14.49 2.72
C TYR A 415 -26.82 -14.33 2.68
N ALA A 416 -27.34 -13.20 3.17
CA ALA A 416 -28.77 -12.95 3.23
C ALA A 416 -29.46 -12.97 1.84
N LYS A 417 -28.75 -12.58 0.78
CA LYS A 417 -29.26 -12.65 -0.61
C LYS A 417 -29.50 -14.08 -1.11
N LEU A 418 -28.92 -15.08 -0.45
CA LEU A 418 -29.05 -16.49 -0.82
C LEU A 418 -30.26 -17.14 -0.16
N LEU A 419 -30.78 -16.59 0.93
CA LEU A 419 -31.98 -17.08 1.62
C LEU A 419 -33.19 -17.10 0.67
N LYS A 420 -33.93 -18.21 0.65
CA LYS A 420 -35.13 -18.45 -0.18
C LYS A 420 -36.43 -18.45 0.60
N TYR A 421 -36.37 -18.08 1.87
CA TYR A 421 -37.48 -17.92 2.79
C TYR A 421 -37.33 -16.58 3.52
N LYS A 422 -38.39 -16.13 4.19
CA LYS A 422 -38.32 -14.95 5.06
C LYS A 422 -37.96 -15.43 6.48
N PRO A 423 -36.87 -14.93 7.09
CA PRO A 423 -36.54 -15.23 8.48
C PRO A 423 -37.72 -14.96 9.44
N SER A 424 -37.83 -15.77 10.48
CA SER A 424 -38.79 -15.58 11.57
C SER A 424 -38.10 -15.86 12.90
N VAL A 425 -38.59 -15.31 14.01
CA VAL A 425 -37.98 -15.53 15.33
C VAL A 425 -38.28 -16.96 15.80
N PRO A 426 -37.27 -17.81 16.06
CA PRO A 426 -37.49 -19.16 16.57
C PRO A 426 -38.19 -19.16 17.93
N LYS A 427 -38.97 -20.21 18.23
CA LYS A 427 -39.83 -20.24 19.45
C LYS A 427 -39.06 -20.09 20.76
N ASN A 428 -37.82 -20.58 20.84
CA ASN A 428 -36.99 -20.48 22.04
C ASN A 428 -35.91 -19.38 21.93
N ALA A 429 -35.94 -18.57 20.87
CA ALA A 429 -35.01 -17.45 20.73
C ALA A 429 -35.37 -16.31 21.68
N SER A 430 -34.33 -15.69 22.26
CA SER A 430 -34.44 -14.50 23.10
C SER A 430 -33.87 -13.28 22.37
N GLU A 431 -34.44 -12.10 22.60
CA GLU A 431 -33.89 -10.86 22.02
C GLU A 431 -32.55 -10.51 22.68
N LEU A 432 -31.57 -10.13 21.85
CA LEU A 432 -30.20 -9.85 22.26
C LEU A 432 -29.78 -8.43 21.88
N CYS A 433 -29.16 -7.72 22.81
CA CYS A 433 -28.63 -6.37 22.66
C CYS A 433 -27.48 -6.13 23.63
N SER A 434 -26.74 -5.03 23.44
CA SER A 434 -25.50 -4.80 24.16
C SER A 434 -25.70 -4.55 25.66
N GLU A 435 -26.84 -4.02 26.13
CA GLU A 435 -27.13 -3.95 27.57
C GLU A 435 -27.28 -5.34 28.20
N ILE A 436 -27.99 -6.25 27.52
CA ILE A 436 -28.26 -7.61 28.04
C ILE A 436 -26.95 -8.37 28.25
N MET A 437 -25.93 -8.14 27.41
CA MET A 437 -24.61 -8.74 27.61
C MET A 437 -23.76 -7.95 28.61
N ALA A 438 -23.60 -6.64 28.40
CA ALA A 438 -22.54 -5.87 29.04
C ALA A 438 -22.91 -5.22 30.38
N CYS A 439 -24.20 -4.98 30.65
CA CYS A 439 -24.62 -4.51 31.97
C CYS A 439 -24.41 -5.58 33.07
N PRO A 440 -24.81 -6.87 32.90
CA PRO A 440 -24.57 -7.90 33.91
C PRO A 440 -23.16 -8.52 33.88
N ALA A 441 -22.37 -8.34 32.81
CA ALA A 441 -20.99 -8.83 32.77
C ALA A 441 -20.12 -8.25 33.89
N GLU A 442 -19.16 -9.02 34.40
CA GLU A 442 -18.22 -8.61 35.45
C GLU A 442 -16.76 -8.87 35.06
N GLY A 443 -15.82 -8.40 35.90
CA GLY A 443 -14.39 -8.71 35.78
C GLY A 443 -13.76 -8.40 34.41
N THR A 444 -12.91 -9.31 33.94
CA THR A 444 -12.19 -9.18 32.66
C THR A 444 -13.14 -9.17 31.46
N GLU A 445 -14.25 -9.92 31.50
CA GLU A 445 -15.23 -9.95 30.42
C GLU A 445 -15.85 -8.56 30.22
N LYS A 446 -16.39 -7.95 31.28
CA LYS A 446 -16.93 -6.59 31.23
C LYS A 446 -15.91 -5.58 30.72
N LYS A 447 -14.67 -5.68 31.22
CA LYS A 447 -13.56 -4.82 30.81
C LYS A 447 -13.31 -4.89 29.30
N LEU A 448 -13.13 -6.10 28.75
CA LEU A 448 -12.88 -6.30 27.32
C LEU A 448 -14.08 -5.90 26.45
N MET A 449 -15.32 -6.12 26.93
CA MET A 449 -16.52 -5.59 26.26
C MET A 449 -16.50 -4.05 26.19
N MET A 450 -16.18 -3.35 27.28
CA MET A 450 -16.11 -1.88 27.29
C MET A 450 -14.96 -1.35 26.41
N GLU A 451 -13.77 -1.96 26.51
CA GLU A 451 -12.60 -1.60 25.69
C GLU A 451 -12.93 -1.78 24.19
N SER A 452 -13.56 -2.89 23.80
CA SER A 452 -14.01 -3.12 22.41
C SER A 452 -15.21 -2.28 21.98
N MET A 453 -16.02 -1.76 22.90
CA MET A 453 -17.11 -0.81 22.59
C MET A 453 -16.63 0.62 22.40
N SER A 454 -15.52 1.01 23.04
CA SER A 454 -14.98 2.37 23.00
C SER A 454 -14.84 2.92 21.57
N ILE A 455 -14.62 2.01 20.60
CA ILE A 455 -14.65 2.19 19.14
C ILE A 455 -15.88 2.95 18.60
N LEU A 456 -17.00 2.99 19.34
CA LEU A 456 -18.25 3.69 19.01
C LEU A 456 -18.52 4.97 19.80
N THR A 457 -17.81 5.21 20.92
CA THR A 457 -18.17 6.28 21.88
C THR A 457 -17.00 7.16 22.32
N ASP A 458 -15.77 6.65 22.26
CA ASP A 458 -14.60 7.32 22.81
C ASP A 458 -13.95 8.27 21.79
N THR A 459 -14.48 9.48 21.84
CA THR A 459 -13.74 10.69 21.50
C THR A 459 -12.64 10.95 22.53
N THR A 460 -11.55 10.18 22.48
CA THR A 460 -10.20 10.67 22.85
C THR A 460 -9.44 11.03 21.58
N PRO A 461 -8.54 12.02 21.59
CA PRO A 461 -8.31 12.86 20.42
C PRO A 461 -7.50 12.18 19.31
N THR A 462 -8.19 11.40 18.48
CA THR A 462 -8.23 11.75 17.07
C THR A 462 -8.57 13.23 16.99
N VAL A 463 -7.53 14.03 16.76
CA VAL A 463 -7.62 15.35 16.14
C VAL A 463 -8.75 15.27 15.14
N SER A 464 -9.81 16.03 15.37
CA SER A 464 -11.03 15.90 14.59
C SER A 464 -10.73 16.35 13.17
N VAL A 465 -10.30 15.40 12.33
CA VAL A 465 -10.56 15.43 10.90
C VAL A 465 -12.07 15.28 10.77
N GLN A 466 -12.74 16.37 11.13
CA GLN A 466 -13.91 16.88 10.48
C GLN A 466 -13.82 16.39 9.05
N LEU A 467 -14.75 15.50 8.67
CA LEU A 467 -14.87 15.08 7.29
C LEU A 467 -15.40 16.30 6.53
N GLN A 468 -14.51 17.26 6.29
CA GLN A 468 -14.67 18.22 5.23
C GLN A 468 -15.04 17.38 4.02
N LYS A 469 -16.24 17.62 3.48
CA LYS A 469 -16.66 17.06 2.19
C LYS A 469 -15.47 17.19 1.26
N LYS A 470 -14.81 16.07 0.97
CA LYS A 470 -13.55 16.06 0.23
C LYS A 470 -13.80 16.83 -1.06
N LEU A 471 -13.13 17.98 -1.20
CA LEU A 471 -13.57 19.02 -2.13
C LEU A 471 -13.54 18.46 -3.56
N GLN A 472 -14.71 18.05 -4.04
CA GLN A 472 -14.84 17.56 -5.40
C GLN A 472 -14.91 18.76 -6.34
N LEU A 473 -13.79 19.01 -6.98
CA LEU A 473 -13.68 20.00 -8.05
C LEU A 473 -14.30 19.39 -9.32
N GLN A 474 -15.63 19.38 -9.42
CA GLN A 474 -16.29 19.00 -10.67
C GLN A 474 -16.00 20.05 -11.76
N LEU A 475 -15.85 19.61 -13.01
CA LEU A 475 -15.68 20.52 -14.14
C LEU A 475 -16.97 21.29 -14.39
N ASN A 476 -16.91 22.61 -14.31
CA ASN A 476 -18.04 23.46 -14.65
C ASN A 476 -18.08 23.74 -16.17
N CYS A 477 -18.63 22.79 -16.94
CA CYS A 477 -18.87 22.95 -18.37
C CYS A 477 -20.32 23.39 -18.69
N THR A 478 -21.07 23.93 -17.73
CA THR A 478 -22.53 24.13 -17.85
C THR A 478 -22.92 25.34 -18.70
N ASN A 479 -22.01 26.30 -18.89
CA ASN A 479 -22.21 27.41 -19.81
C ASN A 479 -21.83 26.98 -21.23
N GLY A 480 -22.84 26.69 -22.07
CA GLY A 480 -22.69 26.32 -23.49
C GLY A 480 -22.19 27.43 -24.41
N ASN A 481 -21.40 28.38 -23.91
CA ASN A 481 -20.72 29.42 -24.68
C ASN A 481 -19.27 29.54 -24.19
N LEU A 482 -18.33 29.45 -25.14
CA LEU A 482 -16.89 29.47 -24.92
C LEU A 482 -16.44 30.74 -24.20
N THR A 483 -16.27 30.66 -22.89
CA THR A 483 -15.48 31.62 -22.13
C THR A 483 -14.10 31.00 -21.93
N ASN A 484 -13.11 31.50 -22.69
CA ASN A 484 -11.70 31.05 -22.64
C ASN A 484 -10.99 31.54 -21.36
N THR A 485 -11.68 31.52 -20.23
CA THR A 485 -11.30 32.19 -18.99
C THR A 485 -11.59 31.28 -17.82
N CYS A 486 -10.63 31.15 -16.90
CA CYS A 486 -10.78 30.26 -15.76
C CYS A 486 -11.82 30.78 -14.77
N PRO A 487 -12.66 29.92 -14.17
CA PRO A 487 -13.66 30.36 -13.20
C PRO A 487 -13.00 31.13 -12.04
N ALA A 488 -13.58 32.27 -11.65
CA ALA A 488 -13.02 33.07 -10.55
C ALA A 488 -12.87 32.27 -9.24
N SER A 489 -13.74 31.27 -9.03
CA SER A 489 -13.77 30.33 -7.90
C SER A 489 -12.90 29.07 -8.06
N TYR A 490 -12.09 28.96 -9.13
CA TYR A 490 -11.51 27.68 -9.54
C TYR A 490 -10.46 27.10 -8.58
N TYR A 491 -9.65 27.96 -7.97
CA TYR A 491 -8.66 27.55 -6.96
C TYR A 491 -9.04 28.11 -5.59
N PRO A 492 -9.19 27.28 -4.54
CA PRO A 492 -9.21 27.77 -3.17
C PRO A 492 -7.81 28.29 -2.83
N LEU A 493 -7.63 29.62 -2.91
CA LEU A 493 -6.37 30.35 -2.70
C LEU A 493 -5.67 30.00 -1.37
N LYS A 494 -6.41 29.52 -0.37
CA LYS A 494 -5.87 28.88 0.83
C LYS A 494 -6.76 27.70 1.24
N PHE A 495 -6.30 26.47 1.04
CA PHE A 495 -6.88 25.30 1.71
C PHE A 495 -6.11 25.03 3.01
N THR A 496 -6.39 25.83 4.04
CA THR A 496 -5.89 25.57 5.40
C THR A 496 -6.63 24.39 6.00
N ASN A 497 -6.08 23.18 5.86
CA ASN A 497 -6.36 22.11 6.80
C ASN A 497 -5.93 22.57 8.20
N GLN A 498 -6.90 22.93 9.05
CA GLN A 498 -6.64 23.27 10.46
C GLN A 498 -6.10 22.08 11.27
N ASN A 499 -6.07 20.90 10.66
CA ASN A 499 -5.50 19.67 11.20
C ASN A 499 -4.31 19.21 10.34
N GLN A 500 -3.13 19.83 10.53
CA GLN A 500 -1.88 19.09 10.35
C GLN A 500 -1.75 18.10 11.51
N SER A 501 -2.48 16.99 11.45
CA SER A 501 -2.13 15.83 12.28
C SER A 501 -0.76 15.33 11.80
N ASN A 502 0.09 14.91 12.74
CA ASN A 502 1.43 14.39 12.47
C ASN A 502 1.37 12.98 11.85
N SER A 503 0.75 12.88 10.68
CA SER A 503 0.91 11.76 9.76
C SER A 503 2.39 11.68 9.38
N SER A 504 3.04 10.57 9.74
CA SER A 504 4.39 10.28 9.27
C SER A 504 4.32 10.00 7.77
N SER A 505 4.53 11.05 6.97
CA SER A 505 4.55 10.94 5.51
C SER A 505 5.51 9.83 5.08
N SER A 506 5.02 8.93 4.21
CA SER A 506 5.77 7.76 3.73
C SER A 506 7.02 8.22 2.99
N THR A 507 8.09 7.44 3.01
CA THR A 507 9.30 7.80 2.25
C THR A 507 9.04 7.64 0.76
N CYS A 508 9.42 8.64 -0.04
CA CYS A 508 9.34 8.55 -1.50
C CYS A 508 10.25 7.43 -2.03
N PRO A 509 9.92 6.82 -3.19
CA PRO A 509 10.82 5.92 -3.90
C PRO A 509 12.23 6.48 -4.10
N ASP A 510 13.26 5.62 -4.04
CA ASP A 510 14.68 6.04 -4.10
C ASP A 510 15.06 6.82 -5.36
N TYR A 511 14.32 6.70 -6.46
CA TYR A 511 14.57 7.48 -7.67
C TYR A 511 14.30 8.99 -7.50
N PHE A 512 13.58 9.41 -6.46
CA PHE A 512 13.38 10.83 -6.14
C PHE A 512 14.69 11.52 -5.73
N ARG A 513 15.69 10.77 -5.24
CA ARG A 513 17.02 11.31 -4.86
C ARG A 513 17.70 12.01 -6.04
N TRP A 514 17.41 11.60 -7.27
CA TRP A 514 17.96 12.23 -8.47
C TRP A 514 17.47 13.65 -8.73
N ILE A 515 16.40 14.12 -8.07
CA ILE A 515 15.97 15.54 -8.14
C ILE A 515 17.10 16.47 -7.67
N TYR A 516 17.87 16.07 -6.65
CA TYR A 516 19.01 16.88 -6.16
C TYR A 516 20.15 16.95 -7.19
N ASP A 517 20.40 15.86 -7.92
CA ASP A 517 21.41 15.80 -8.98
C ASP A 517 20.97 16.58 -10.23
N ASP A 518 19.70 16.46 -10.63
CA ASP A 518 19.13 17.17 -11.79
C ASP A 518 19.11 18.69 -11.58
N LEU A 519 18.91 19.14 -10.34
CA LEU A 519 18.92 20.55 -9.96
C LEU A 519 20.30 21.07 -9.48
N TRP A 520 21.30 20.17 -9.37
CA TRP A 520 22.65 20.51 -8.93
C TRP A 520 23.29 21.72 -9.66
N PRO A 521 23.15 21.90 -10.99
CA PRO A 521 23.83 22.97 -11.72
C PRO A 521 23.53 24.39 -11.22
N TRP A 522 22.37 24.59 -10.57
CA TRP A 522 21.92 25.90 -10.07
C TRP A 522 21.98 26.02 -8.55
N ARG A 523 22.49 25.00 -7.82
CA ARG A 523 22.46 24.98 -6.36
C ARG A 523 23.12 26.20 -5.71
N GLU A 524 24.28 26.60 -6.22
CA GLU A 524 25.08 27.71 -5.67
C GLU A 524 24.70 29.06 -6.31
N THR A 525 24.49 29.10 -7.63
CA THR A 525 24.15 30.34 -8.37
C THR A 525 22.71 30.77 -8.13
N GLY A 526 21.82 29.82 -7.90
CA GLY A 526 20.38 29.96 -8.12
C GLY A 526 20.02 30.12 -9.60
N VAL A 527 18.76 30.46 -9.81
CA VAL A 527 18.11 30.69 -11.10
C VAL A 527 17.66 32.14 -11.19
N THR A 528 18.16 32.89 -12.17
CA THR A 528 17.73 34.27 -12.45
C THR A 528 16.72 34.32 -13.59
N LYS A 529 16.02 35.45 -13.74
CA LYS A 529 15.03 35.64 -14.81
C LYS A 529 15.68 35.58 -16.18
N GLU A 530 16.91 36.05 -16.29
CA GLU A 530 17.74 36.05 -17.49
C GLU A 530 18.09 34.61 -17.90
N MET A 531 18.41 33.74 -16.93
CA MET A 531 18.67 32.31 -17.18
C MET A 531 17.42 31.59 -17.70
N VAL A 532 16.25 31.83 -17.08
CA VAL A 532 14.98 31.24 -17.56
C VAL A 532 14.64 31.77 -18.96
N MET A 533 14.76 33.07 -19.20
CA MET A 533 14.49 33.67 -20.51
C MET A 533 15.48 33.22 -21.60
N ALA A 534 16.73 32.89 -21.26
CA ALA A 534 17.70 32.32 -22.20
C ALA A 534 17.26 30.93 -22.72
N GLY A 535 16.40 30.21 -22.01
CA GLY A 535 15.78 28.97 -22.50
C GLY A 535 14.74 29.16 -23.61
N LYS A 536 14.27 30.38 -23.87
CA LYS A 536 13.10 30.67 -24.75
C LYS A 536 13.24 30.11 -26.17
N SER A 537 14.40 30.21 -26.81
CA SER A 537 14.60 29.68 -28.17
C SER A 537 14.42 28.16 -28.24
N ASN A 538 14.71 27.47 -27.14
CA ASN A 538 14.63 26.03 -27.03
C ASN A 538 13.31 25.54 -26.43
N ALA A 539 12.44 26.41 -25.94
CA ALA A 539 11.17 26.04 -25.31
C ALA A 539 10.00 25.98 -26.31
N ASP A 540 9.06 25.07 -26.07
CA ASP A 540 7.78 24.97 -26.78
C ASP A 540 6.74 25.87 -26.09
N PHE A 541 6.75 25.89 -24.76
CA PHE A 541 6.00 26.85 -23.94
C PHE A 541 6.79 27.30 -22.71
N ARG A 542 6.44 28.48 -22.21
CA ARG A 542 6.77 28.94 -20.86
C ARG A 542 5.54 28.77 -19.97
N LEU A 543 5.72 28.13 -18.82
CA LEU A 543 4.68 28.01 -17.80
C LEU A 543 5.09 28.84 -16.58
N VAL A 544 4.20 29.70 -16.13
CA VAL A 544 4.34 30.48 -14.90
C VAL A 544 3.20 30.10 -13.97
N ILE A 545 3.50 29.78 -12.71
CA ILE A 545 2.49 29.62 -11.66
C ILE A 545 2.66 30.79 -10.70
N VAL A 546 1.59 31.54 -10.44
CA VAL A 546 1.56 32.63 -9.46
C VAL A 546 0.31 32.48 -8.60
N ASP A 547 0.47 32.52 -7.28
CA ASP A 547 -0.64 32.38 -6.31
C ASP A 547 -1.50 31.11 -6.57
N GLY A 548 -0.85 30.03 -7.03
CA GLY A 548 -1.48 28.74 -7.35
C GLY A 548 -2.24 28.68 -8.69
N ARG A 549 -2.29 29.78 -9.47
CA ARG A 549 -2.87 29.82 -10.82
C ARG A 549 -1.80 29.60 -11.89
N ALA A 550 -2.11 28.81 -12.90
CA ALA A 550 -1.21 28.51 -14.01
C ALA A 550 -1.45 29.46 -15.20
N TYR A 551 -0.36 29.94 -15.80
CA TYR A 551 -0.36 30.81 -16.97
C TYR A 551 0.65 30.28 -17.99
N VAL A 552 0.26 30.15 -19.25
CA VAL A 552 1.12 29.60 -20.32
C VAL A 552 1.32 30.61 -21.45
N GLU A 553 2.57 30.84 -21.83
CA GLU A 553 2.96 31.56 -23.05
C GLU A 553 3.52 30.51 -24.03
N THR A 554 2.72 30.11 -25.02
CA THR A 554 3.14 29.15 -26.05
C THR A 554 4.04 29.84 -27.07
N TYR A 555 5.20 29.25 -27.37
CA TYR A 555 6.18 29.77 -28.34
C TYR A 555 6.12 29.07 -29.68
N ARG A 556 5.78 27.77 -29.69
CA ARG A 556 5.57 26.97 -30.89
C ARG A 556 4.65 25.80 -30.59
N GLU A 557 4.06 25.23 -31.63
CA GLU A 557 3.25 24.02 -31.55
C GLU A 557 4.13 22.81 -31.24
N SER A 558 3.73 21.97 -30.27
CA SER A 558 4.42 20.72 -29.98
C SER A 558 4.06 19.63 -30.98
N PHE A 559 4.95 18.65 -31.16
CA PHE A 559 4.60 17.44 -31.90
C PHE A 559 3.52 16.66 -31.14
N GLN A 560 2.30 16.58 -31.70
CA GLN A 560 1.14 15.91 -31.09
C GLN A 560 0.72 16.53 -29.74
N SER A 561 -0.26 15.92 -29.06
CA SER A 561 -0.82 16.33 -27.76
C SER A 561 0.16 16.29 -26.56
N ARG A 562 1.48 16.40 -26.80
CA ARG A 562 2.54 16.36 -25.78
C ARG A 562 2.44 17.51 -24.78
N ASP A 563 2.37 18.74 -25.27
CA ASP A 563 2.11 19.92 -24.43
C ASP A 563 0.77 19.79 -23.71
N THR A 564 -0.28 19.41 -24.42
CA THR A 564 -1.65 19.31 -23.95
C THR A 564 -1.76 18.37 -22.74
N PHE A 565 -1.23 17.15 -22.81
CA PHE A 565 -1.27 16.22 -21.69
C PHE A 565 -0.23 16.53 -20.59
N THR A 566 0.88 17.22 -20.91
CA THR A 566 1.84 17.71 -19.89
C THR A 566 1.25 18.83 -19.05
N LEU A 567 0.68 19.85 -19.70
CA LEU A 567 -0.04 20.95 -19.08
C LEU A 567 -1.24 20.44 -18.28
N TRP A 568 -2.03 19.52 -18.86
CA TRP A 568 -3.12 18.86 -18.15
C TRP A 568 -2.65 18.14 -16.88
N GLY A 569 -1.51 17.45 -16.95
CA GLY A 569 -0.89 16.78 -15.81
C GLY A 569 -0.47 17.73 -14.70
N ILE A 570 0.12 18.87 -15.06
CA ILE A 570 0.48 19.94 -14.10
C ILE A 570 -0.77 20.54 -13.46
N LEU A 571 -1.86 20.75 -14.22
CA LEU A 571 -3.15 21.15 -13.65
C LEU A 571 -3.71 20.09 -12.68
N GLN A 572 -3.57 18.80 -12.99
CA GLN A 572 -4.00 17.73 -12.09
C GLN A 572 -3.17 17.72 -10.79
N MET A 573 -1.86 17.99 -10.86
CA MET A 573 -1.01 18.20 -9.70
C MET A 573 -1.46 19.42 -8.87
N LEU A 574 -1.76 20.56 -9.51
CA LEU A 574 -2.28 21.76 -8.84
C LEU A 574 -3.64 21.52 -8.16
N ARG A 575 -4.51 20.71 -8.78
CA ARG A 575 -5.80 20.27 -8.19
C ARG A 575 -5.60 19.30 -7.02
N ARG A 576 -4.52 18.51 -7.03
CA ARG A 576 -4.15 17.59 -5.94
C ARG A 576 -3.51 18.32 -4.76
N TYR A 577 -2.71 19.36 -5.04
CA TYR A 577 -1.93 20.12 -4.06
C TYR A 577 -2.23 21.64 -4.09
N PRO A 578 -3.51 22.05 -3.93
CA PRO A 578 -3.91 23.45 -4.05
C PRO A 578 -3.22 24.32 -3.00
N GLY A 579 -2.63 25.43 -3.45
CA GLY A 579 -1.91 26.37 -2.58
C GLY A 579 -0.63 25.82 -1.92
N LYS A 580 -0.17 24.62 -2.27
CA LYS A 580 1.09 24.04 -1.78
C LYS A 580 2.24 24.16 -2.78
N VAL A 581 1.93 24.28 -4.07
CA VAL A 581 2.92 24.49 -5.14
C VAL A 581 3.36 25.95 -5.10
N PRO A 582 4.67 26.25 -5.02
CA PRO A 582 5.17 27.63 -4.95
C PRO A 582 5.00 28.39 -6.27
N ASP A 583 5.22 29.71 -6.23
CA ASP A 583 5.37 30.52 -7.44
C ASP A 583 6.50 29.95 -8.31
N LEU A 584 6.23 29.74 -9.60
CA LEU A 584 7.11 29.07 -10.56
C LEU A 584 7.21 29.85 -11.86
N ASP A 585 8.37 29.75 -12.50
CA ASP A 585 8.65 30.25 -13.85
C ASP A 585 9.58 29.25 -14.54
N LEU A 586 9.05 28.50 -15.50
CA LEU A 586 9.78 27.43 -16.17
C LEU A 586 9.60 27.45 -17.68
N MET A 587 10.66 27.05 -18.37
CA MET A 587 10.67 26.76 -19.79
C MET A 587 10.52 25.24 -19.98
N PHE A 588 9.65 24.82 -20.88
CA PHE A 588 9.45 23.40 -21.19
C PHE A 588 9.71 23.12 -22.68
N ASN A 589 10.45 22.04 -22.98
CA ASN A 589 10.66 21.55 -24.33
C ASN A 589 10.01 20.17 -24.51
N CYS A 590 9.10 20.08 -25.48
CA CYS A 590 8.29 18.89 -25.77
C CYS A 590 8.90 17.98 -26.85
N GLY A 591 10.02 18.37 -27.46
CA GLY A 591 10.72 17.61 -28.49
C GLY A 591 11.48 16.38 -27.95
N ASP A 592 12.10 15.60 -28.84
CA ASP A 592 12.81 14.37 -28.47
C ASP A 592 14.27 14.62 -28.03
N SER A 593 15.01 15.57 -28.62
CA SER A 593 16.45 15.74 -28.35
C SER A 593 16.75 16.60 -27.11
N THR A 594 17.72 16.19 -26.29
CA THR A 594 18.35 17.03 -25.25
C THR A 594 19.07 18.21 -25.91
N VAL A 595 18.98 19.40 -25.32
CA VAL A 595 19.45 20.66 -25.94
C VAL A 595 20.38 21.48 -25.04
N THR A 596 20.40 21.20 -23.73
CA THR A 596 21.22 21.96 -22.77
C THR A 596 22.57 21.26 -22.57
N GLU A 597 23.41 21.23 -23.61
CA GLU A 597 24.66 20.43 -23.59
C GLU A 597 25.69 20.92 -22.56
N THR A 598 26.08 20.02 -21.66
CA THR A 598 27.01 20.25 -20.53
C THR A 598 28.36 20.85 -20.95
N LYS A 599 28.84 20.55 -22.17
CA LYS A 599 30.14 21.00 -22.72
C LYS A 599 30.25 22.52 -22.92
N PHE A 600 29.12 23.24 -22.99
CA PHE A 600 29.10 24.69 -23.13
C PHE A 600 29.15 25.42 -21.78
N TYR A 601 28.70 24.77 -20.71
CA TYR A 601 28.51 25.38 -19.39
C TYR A 601 29.59 25.00 -18.36
N ARG A 602 30.46 24.02 -18.64
CA ARG A 602 31.59 23.62 -17.77
C ARG A 602 32.91 24.38 -18.01
N ARG A 603 32.91 25.45 -18.81
CA ARG A 603 34.14 26.21 -19.14
C ARG A 603 34.39 27.33 -18.11
N PRO A 604 35.66 27.75 -17.87
CA PRO A 604 35.94 28.98 -17.12
C PRO A 604 35.19 30.17 -17.75
N ASN A 605 34.55 30.98 -16.92
CA ASN A 605 33.71 32.11 -17.32
C ASN A 605 32.52 31.77 -18.25
N ALA A 606 32.08 30.50 -18.30
CA ALA A 606 30.82 30.16 -18.97
C ALA A 606 29.62 30.82 -18.26
N PRO A 607 28.57 31.23 -18.99
CA PRO A 607 27.30 31.58 -18.37
C PRO A 607 26.71 30.36 -17.64
N ALA A 608 25.86 30.60 -16.64
CA ALA A 608 25.08 29.52 -16.05
C ALA A 608 24.12 28.90 -17.10
N PRO A 609 23.83 27.60 -17.03
CA PRO A 609 22.91 26.96 -17.97
C PRO A 609 21.48 27.51 -17.82
N PRO A 610 20.70 27.62 -18.91
CA PRO A 610 19.28 27.89 -18.81
C PRO A 610 18.54 26.65 -18.24
N PRO A 611 17.70 26.78 -17.22
CA PRO A 611 16.88 25.66 -16.75
C PRO A 611 15.76 25.37 -17.76
N LEU A 612 15.77 24.16 -18.31
CA LEU A 612 14.81 23.72 -19.32
C LEU A 612 14.27 22.34 -18.96
N PHE A 613 12.95 22.23 -18.79
CA PHE A 613 12.26 20.99 -18.47
C PHE A 613 12.00 20.16 -19.72
N ARG A 614 12.24 18.85 -19.63
CA ARG A 614 12.12 17.87 -20.72
C ARG A 614 11.76 16.50 -20.17
N TYR A 615 11.35 15.55 -21.02
CA TYR A 615 11.00 14.20 -20.55
C TYR A 615 12.17 13.19 -20.51
N CYS A 616 13.41 13.62 -20.83
CA CYS A 616 14.62 12.84 -20.59
C CYS A 616 15.85 13.72 -20.32
N GLY A 617 16.88 13.08 -19.77
CA GLY A 617 18.25 13.57 -19.70
C GLY A 617 19.26 12.53 -20.19
N ASN A 618 20.52 12.92 -20.23
CA ASN A 618 21.71 12.06 -20.38
C ASN A 618 22.93 12.77 -19.75
N ASP A 619 24.03 12.04 -19.55
CA ASP A 619 25.24 12.54 -18.87
C ASP A 619 25.93 13.74 -19.59
N ALA A 620 25.59 13.99 -20.87
CA ALA A 620 26.10 15.09 -21.67
C ALA A 620 25.15 16.32 -21.72
N SER A 621 24.02 16.28 -21.00
CA SER A 621 23.04 17.38 -20.94
C SER A 621 22.70 17.79 -19.50
N LEU A 622 22.15 19.00 -19.35
CA LEU A 622 21.66 19.58 -18.10
C LEU A 622 20.14 19.87 -18.18
N ASP A 623 19.42 19.18 -19.06
CA ASP A 623 17.96 19.31 -19.18
C ASP A 623 17.28 18.66 -17.94
N ILE A 624 16.31 19.35 -17.35
CA ILE A 624 15.63 18.92 -16.11
C ILE A 624 14.55 17.88 -16.46
N VAL A 625 14.65 16.68 -15.90
CA VAL A 625 13.79 15.55 -16.30
C VAL A 625 12.42 15.57 -15.62
N PHE A 626 11.35 15.46 -16.40
CA PHE A 626 9.96 15.54 -15.96
C PHE A 626 9.14 14.33 -16.46
N PRO A 627 8.08 13.88 -15.76
CA PRO A 627 7.21 12.82 -16.26
C PRO A 627 6.60 13.12 -17.63
N ASP A 628 6.57 12.11 -18.51
CA ASP A 628 6.09 12.29 -19.88
C ASP A 628 4.55 12.42 -19.97
N TRP A 629 4.07 13.04 -21.05
CA TRP A 629 2.65 13.33 -21.27
C TRP A 629 1.76 12.07 -21.23
N SER A 630 2.31 10.90 -21.57
CA SER A 630 1.53 9.67 -21.70
C SER A 630 1.09 9.07 -20.36
N PHE A 631 1.52 9.63 -19.23
CA PHE A 631 0.93 9.30 -17.93
C PHE A 631 -0.54 9.73 -17.85
N TRP A 632 -0.92 10.81 -18.53
CA TRP A 632 -2.31 11.29 -18.62
C TRP A 632 -3.01 10.90 -19.93
N GLY A 633 -2.26 10.53 -20.96
CA GLY A 633 -2.79 9.92 -22.19
C GLY A 633 -1.97 10.27 -23.42
N TRP A 634 -2.16 9.51 -24.50
CA TRP A 634 -1.59 9.82 -25.81
C TRP A 634 -2.63 9.50 -26.89
N ALA A 635 -3.39 10.51 -27.29
CA ALA A 635 -4.63 10.33 -28.04
C ALA A 635 -4.40 9.83 -29.47
N GLU A 636 -3.36 10.31 -30.14
CA GLU A 636 -3.04 10.06 -31.55
C GLU A 636 -2.76 8.59 -31.86
N ILE A 637 -2.25 7.86 -30.87
CA ILE A 637 -2.00 6.41 -30.94
C ILE A 637 -2.81 5.61 -29.90
N ASN A 638 -3.85 6.23 -29.34
CA ASN A 638 -4.84 5.61 -28.43
C ASN A 638 -4.23 4.88 -27.21
N ILE A 639 -3.15 5.43 -26.64
CA ILE A 639 -2.60 4.94 -25.37
C ILE A 639 -3.30 5.63 -24.20
N LYS A 640 -4.05 4.82 -23.44
CA LYS A 640 -4.85 5.25 -22.28
C LYS A 640 -3.97 5.85 -21.17
N PRO A 641 -4.56 6.67 -20.28
CA PRO A 641 -3.87 7.15 -19.08
C PRO A 641 -3.29 6.00 -18.26
N TRP A 642 -2.17 6.26 -17.59
CA TRP A 642 -1.39 5.23 -16.90
C TRP A 642 -2.18 4.52 -15.80
N GLU A 643 -3.01 5.25 -15.05
CA GLU A 643 -3.89 4.72 -14.00
C GLU A 643 -4.94 3.71 -14.52
N THR A 644 -5.32 3.81 -15.79
CA THR A 644 -6.21 2.85 -16.48
C THR A 644 -5.38 1.71 -17.09
N LEU A 645 -4.31 2.05 -17.81
CA LEU A 645 -3.50 1.11 -18.58
C LEU A 645 -2.73 0.12 -17.69
N SER A 646 -2.18 0.57 -16.56
CA SER A 646 -1.46 -0.28 -15.59
C SER A 646 -2.33 -1.41 -15.04
N LYS A 647 -3.61 -1.13 -14.81
CA LYS A 647 -4.63 -2.11 -14.39
C LYS A 647 -5.01 -3.07 -15.51
N GLU A 648 -5.04 -2.61 -16.76
CA GLU A 648 -5.28 -3.49 -17.93
C GLU A 648 -4.08 -4.41 -18.19
N LEU A 649 -2.85 -3.92 -18.01
CA LEU A 649 -1.62 -4.70 -18.08
C LEU A 649 -1.57 -5.76 -16.96
N LYS A 650 -1.81 -5.38 -15.70
CA LYS A 650 -1.89 -6.33 -14.58
C LYS A 650 -2.90 -7.46 -14.84
N LYS A 651 -4.13 -7.09 -15.24
CA LYS A 651 -5.19 -8.05 -15.65
C LYS A 651 -4.83 -8.89 -16.87
N ALA A 652 -3.92 -8.45 -17.73
CA ALA A 652 -3.48 -9.24 -18.88
C ALA A 652 -2.40 -10.26 -18.49
N ASN A 653 -1.49 -9.89 -17.57
CA ASN A 653 -0.45 -10.77 -17.05
C ASN A 653 -1.07 -12.01 -16.37
N GLU A 654 -2.20 -11.82 -15.68
CA GLU A 654 -3.00 -12.87 -15.03
C GLU A 654 -3.63 -13.87 -16.02
N LYS A 655 -3.83 -13.52 -17.29
CA LYS A 655 -4.52 -14.38 -18.29
C LYS A 655 -3.66 -15.54 -18.81
N LEU A 656 -2.33 -15.41 -18.76
CA LEU A 656 -1.42 -16.42 -19.30
C LEU A 656 -0.23 -16.61 -18.36
N LYS A 657 -0.23 -17.75 -17.64
CA LYS A 657 0.86 -18.18 -16.75
C LYS A 657 2.21 -18.03 -17.49
N TRP A 658 3.20 -17.44 -16.82
CA TRP A 658 4.49 -17.08 -17.42
C TRP A 658 5.15 -18.25 -18.18
N SER A 659 5.14 -19.45 -17.61
CA SER A 659 5.70 -20.66 -18.23
C SER A 659 5.03 -21.07 -19.55
N LYS A 660 3.79 -20.62 -19.81
CA LYS A 660 3.03 -20.85 -21.06
C LYS A 660 3.16 -19.69 -22.07
N ARG A 661 3.90 -18.63 -21.74
CA ARG A 661 4.22 -17.53 -22.67
C ARG A 661 5.23 -17.98 -23.72
N GLU A 662 5.18 -17.35 -24.89
CA GLU A 662 6.06 -17.65 -26.01
C GLU A 662 7.55 -17.43 -25.63
N PRO A 663 8.44 -18.40 -25.91
CA PRO A 663 9.82 -18.41 -25.39
C PRO A 663 10.79 -17.51 -26.16
N TYR A 664 10.28 -16.49 -26.85
CA TYR A 664 11.06 -15.60 -27.72
C TYR A 664 11.08 -14.16 -27.21
N ALA A 665 12.10 -13.40 -27.59
CA ALA A 665 12.14 -11.97 -27.38
C ALA A 665 11.26 -11.22 -28.37
N TYR A 666 10.34 -10.39 -27.87
CA TYR A 666 9.38 -9.68 -28.70
C TYR A 666 9.63 -8.17 -28.74
N TRP A 667 9.50 -7.60 -29.93
CA TRP A 667 9.37 -6.15 -30.12
C TRP A 667 8.39 -5.82 -31.25
N LYS A 668 7.58 -4.78 -31.04
CA LYS A 668 6.78 -4.15 -32.09
C LYS A 668 6.87 -2.63 -31.93
N GLY A 669 7.30 -1.93 -32.98
CA GLY A 669 7.49 -0.47 -32.92
C GLY A 669 7.88 0.12 -34.27
N ASN A 670 7.90 1.45 -34.37
CA ASN A 670 8.37 2.13 -35.58
C ASN A 670 9.92 2.05 -35.61
N PRO A 671 10.53 1.42 -36.63
CA PRO A 671 11.99 1.31 -36.71
C PRO A 671 12.65 2.55 -37.30
N TYR A 672 11.92 3.36 -38.07
CA TYR A 672 12.49 4.44 -38.89
C TYR A 672 12.84 5.71 -38.10
N VAL A 673 12.57 5.73 -36.78
CA VAL A 673 12.89 6.85 -35.88
C VAL A 673 14.31 6.80 -35.32
N ALA A 674 15.08 5.74 -35.57
CA ALA A 674 16.44 5.62 -35.02
C ALA A 674 17.31 4.59 -35.75
N GLY A 675 18.59 4.88 -35.93
CA GLY A 675 19.57 3.94 -36.49
C GLY A 675 19.64 2.62 -35.70
N THR A 676 19.66 2.67 -34.37
CA THR A 676 19.68 1.47 -33.50
C THR A 676 18.47 0.56 -33.71
N ARG A 677 17.28 1.11 -33.99
CA ARG A 677 16.09 0.31 -34.31
C ARG A 677 16.14 -0.30 -35.71
N MET A 678 16.67 0.42 -36.69
CA MET A 678 16.92 -0.12 -38.03
C MET A 678 17.94 -1.25 -38.01
N GLU A 679 19.00 -1.14 -37.19
CA GLU A 679 19.94 -2.24 -36.96
C GLU A 679 19.28 -3.43 -36.27
N MET A 680 18.45 -3.18 -35.25
CA MET A 680 17.77 -4.24 -34.50
C MET A 680 16.86 -5.10 -35.37
N LEU A 681 16.33 -4.59 -36.50
CA LEU A 681 15.60 -5.41 -37.48
C LEU A 681 16.43 -6.59 -38.02
N LYS A 682 17.76 -6.48 -38.06
CA LYS A 682 18.69 -7.56 -38.48
C LYS A 682 18.71 -8.73 -37.47
N CYS A 683 18.19 -8.52 -36.27
CA CYS A 683 18.04 -9.57 -35.25
C CYS A 683 16.77 -10.40 -35.43
N ASN A 684 15.88 -10.06 -36.37
CA ASN A 684 14.69 -10.88 -36.64
C ASN A 684 15.08 -12.22 -37.28
N VAL A 685 14.21 -13.22 -37.16
CA VAL A 685 14.42 -14.54 -37.79
C VAL A 685 14.54 -14.45 -39.31
N SER A 686 15.45 -15.27 -39.87
CA SER A 686 15.71 -15.43 -41.30
C SER A 686 16.00 -16.90 -41.61
N GLU A 687 15.98 -17.29 -42.89
CA GLU A 687 16.29 -18.66 -43.34
C GLU A 687 17.66 -19.18 -42.87
N LYS A 688 18.62 -18.27 -42.66
CA LYS A 688 20.02 -18.60 -42.32
C LYS A 688 20.35 -18.44 -40.84
N GLN A 689 19.51 -17.75 -40.07
CA GLN A 689 19.81 -17.36 -38.70
C GLN A 689 18.53 -17.02 -37.92
N ASP A 690 18.35 -17.65 -36.76
CA ASP A 690 17.43 -17.20 -35.72
C ASP A 690 18.22 -16.67 -34.51
N TRP A 691 17.84 -15.50 -34.02
CA TRP A 691 18.38 -14.89 -32.80
C TRP A 691 17.44 -15.04 -31.59
N ASN A 692 16.41 -15.89 -31.73
CA ASN A 692 15.27 -16.03 -30.82
C ASN A 692 14.46 -14.73 -30.63
N ALA A 693 14.54 -13.80 -31.59
CA ALA A 693 13.81 -12.54 -31.57
C ALA A 693 12.71 -12.51 -32.64
N ARG A 694 11.59 -11.86 -32.31
CA ARG A 694 10.39 -11.69 -33.13
C ARG A 694 10.09 -10.20 -33.18
N ILE A 695 10.52 -9.56 -34.26
CA ILE A 695 10.66 -8.10 -34.38
C ILE A 695 9.76 -7.59 -35.50
N TYR A 696 8.75 -6.80 -35.13
CA TYR A 696 7.69 -6.37 -36.03
C TYR A 696 7.68 -4.86 -36.22
N LYS A 697 7.51 -4.41 -37.47
CA LYS A 697 7.35 -2.99 -37.79
C LYS A 697 5.94 -2.53 -37.39
N GLN A 698 5.85 -1.44 -36.61
CA GLN A 698 4.59 -0.77 -36.32
C GLN A 698 4.35 0.37 -37.31
N ASP A 699 3.31 0.24 -38.11
CA ASP A 699 2.77 1.31 -38.96
C ASP A 699 1.59 1.95 -38.23
N TRP A 700 1.74 3.20 -37.77
CA TRP A 700 0.71 3.92 -37.04
C TRP A 700 -0.43 4.42 -37.93
N ILE A 701 -0.16 4.73 -39.20
CA ILE A 701 -1.18 5.15 -40.18
C ILE A 701 -2.13 3.98 -40.45
N LYS A 702 -1.57 2.76 -40.58
CA LYS A 702 -2.36 1.54 -40.74
C LYS A 702 -3.16 1.19 -39.49
N GLU A 703 -2.58 1.29 -38.28
CA GLU A 703 -3.33 1.04 -37.03
C GLU A 703 -4.48 2.02 -36.85
N GLN A 704 -4.28 3.31 -37.13
CA GLN A 704 -5.33 4.33 -37.02
C GLN A 704 -6.52 3.98 -37.92
N LYS A 705 -6.27 3.63 -39.19
CA LYS A 705 -7.30 3.16 -40.14
C LYS A 705 -7.99 1.85 -39.71
N GLN A 706 -7.35 1.05 -38.86
CA GLN A 706 -7.88 -0.22 -38.35
C GLN A 706 -8.44 -0.13 -36.92
N GLY A 707 -8.48 1.06 -36.31
CA GLY A 707 -8.97 1.28 -34.95
C GLY A 707 -8.07 0.69 -33.86
N PHE A 708 -6.75 0.68 -34.07
CA PHE A 708 -5.72 0.26 -33.10
C PHE A 708 -5.83 -1.19 -32.60
N LYS A 709 -6.56 -2.06 -33.33
CA LYS A 709 -6.85 -3.45 -32.92
C LYS A 709 -5.59 -4.30 -32.68
N GLN A 710 -4.48 -3.98 -33.35
CA GLN A 710 -3.23 -4.75 -33.27
C GLN A 710 -2.14 -4.05 -32.44
N SER A 711 -2.42 -2.87 -31.88
CA SER A 711 -1.49 -2.03 -31.10
C SER A 711 -1.86 -1.90 -29.62
N ASN A 712 -2.96 -2.51 -29.16
CA ASN A 712 -3.27 -2.62 -27.74
C ASN A 712 -2.09 -3.24 -26.96
N LEU A 713 -1.60 -2.55 -25.93
CA LEU A 713 -0.40 -2.98 -25.20
C LEU A 713 -0.64 -4.20 -24.31
N ALA A 714 -1.81 -4.26 -23.65
CA ALA A 714 -2.17 -5.36 -22.75
C ALA A 714 -2.27 -6.72 -23.48
N SER A 715 -2.69 -6.73 -24.75
CA SER A 715 -2.73 -7.96 -25.55
C SER A 715 -1.34 -8.47 -25.97
N GLN A 716 -0.27 -7.68 -25.78
CA GLN A 716 1.10 -8.01 -26.18
C GLN A 716 1.96 -8.60 -25.04
N CYS A 717 1.42 -8.79 -23.83
CA CYS A 717 2.13 -9.43 -22.71
C CYS A 717 2.07 -10.99 -22.78
N LYS A 718 2.33 -11.53 -23.98
CA LYS A 718 2.25 -12.98 -24.30
C LYS A 718 3.59 -13.69 -24.44
N HIS A 719 4.68 -12.94 -24.41
CA HIS A 719 6.05 -13.44 -24.58
C HIS A 719 6.80 -13.42 -23.25
N ARG A 720 7.74 -14.34 -23.04
CA ARG A 720 8.58 -14.38 -21.84
C ARG A 720 9.53 -13.17 -21.75
N TYR A 721 10.00 -12.68 -22.91
CA TYR A 721 10.94 -11.56 -22.99
C TYR A 721 10.40 -10.44 -23.89
N LYS A 722 10.60 -9.19 -23.49
CA LYS A 722 10.20 -7.98 -24.22
C LYS A 722 11.42 -7.08 -24.37
N ILE A 723 11.73 -6.65 -25.60
CA ILE A 723 12.92 -5.83 -25.85
C ILE A 723 12.56 -4.36 -25.62
N TYR A 724 13.39 -3.64 -24.85
CA TYR A 724 13.43 -2.19 -24.85
C TYR A 724 14.55 -1.70 -25.76
N VAL A 725 14.24 -0.73 -26.61
CA VAL A 725 15.19 0.00 -27.44
C VAL A 725 14.74 1.45 -27.59
N GLU A 726 15.72 2.33 -27.48
CA GLU A 726 15.59 3.77 -27.63
C GLU A 726 14.95 4.19 -28.96
N GLY A 727 14.24 5.32 -28.93
CA GLY A 727 13.66 5.97 -30.10
C GLY A 727 14.67 6.92 -30.74
N GLN A 728 14.21 8.06 -31.24
CA GLN A 728 15.10 9.18 -31.59
C GLN A 728 16.00 9.56 -30.40
N THR A 729 15.45 9.46 -29.18
CA THR A 729 16.15 9.52 -27.90
C THR A 729 15.61 8.43 -26.96
N TRP A 730 14.94 8.75 -25.85
CA TRP A 730 14.27 7.73 -25.02
C TRP A 730 13.07 7.11 -25.75
N SER A 731 12.43 6.10 -25.16
CA SER A 731 11.16 5.58 -25.66
C SER A 731 10.15 5.39 -24.52
N VAL A 732 9.02 6.11 -24.63
CA VAL A 732 7.85 6.07 -23.72
C VAL A 732 7.36 4.64 -23.42
N SER A 733 7.71 3.67 -24.27
CA SER A 733 7.40 2.25 -24.13
C SER A 733 8.04 1.53 -22.93
N GLU A 734 9.08 2.07 -22.29
CA GLU A 734 9.80 1.40 -21.20
C GLU A 734 8.87 0.93 -20.08
N LYS A 735 8.10 1.85 -19.49
CA LYS A 735 7.09 1.53 -18.46
C LYS A 735 6.04 0.51 -18.91
N TYR A 736 5.66 0.47 -20.18
CA TYR A 736 4.71 -0.52 -20.70
C TYR A 736 5.32 -1.90 -20.89
N ILE A 737 6.61 -1.96 -21.20
CA ILE A 737 7.37 -3.19 -21.39
C ILE A 737 7.64 -3.86 -20.03
N LEU A 738 8.14 -3.10 -19.07
CA LEU A 738 8.39 -3.54 -17.69
C LEU A 738 7.11 -4.03 -16.98
N ALA A 739 5.95 -3.43 -17.29
CA ALA A 739 4.65 -3.80 -16.72
C ALA A 739 4.02 -5.09 -17.30
N CYS A 740 4.63 -5.73 -18.30
CA CYS A 740 4.11 -6.98 -18.87
C CYS A 740 4.42 -8.23 -18.04
N ASP A 741 5.10 -8.13 -16.87
CA ASP A 741 5.57 -9.31 -16.11
C ASP A 741 6.46 -10.25 -16.99
N SER A 742 7.12 -9.65 -17.98
CA SER A 742 8.06 -10.27 -18.91
C SER A 742 9.46 -9.77 -18.60
N VAL A 743 10.48 -10.57 -18.85
CA VAL A 743 11.87 -10.10 -18.73
C VAL A 743 12.09 -8.98 -19.73
N THR A 744 12.42 -7.79 -19.23
CA THR A 744 12.78 -6.67 -20.09
C THR A 744 14.22 -6.83 -20.53
N LEU A 745 14.44 -7.06 -21.83
CA LEU A 745 15.76 -7.07 -22.46
C LEU A 745 16.09 -5.64 -22.85
N LEU A 746 16.85 -4.96 -21.99
CA LEU A 746 17.10 -3.54 -22.05
C LEU A 746 18.40 -3.29 -22.82
N ILE A 747 18.29 -2.91 -24.10
CA ILE A 747 19.45 -2.46 -24.89
C ILE A 747 20.01 -1.22 -24.22
N LYS A 748 21.30 -1.25 -23.88
CA LYS A 748 22.00 -0.22 -23.09
C LYS A 748 21.63 1.19 -23.58
N PRO A 749 20.85 1.95 -22.80
CA PRO A 749 20.35 3.25 -23.22
C PRO A 749 21.44 4.31 -23.08
N TYR A 750 21.28 5.40 -23.83
CA TYR A 750 22.03 6.64 -23.69
C TYR A 750 21.26 7.69 -22.87
N TYR A 751 19.94 7.62 -22.87
CA TYR A 751 19.03 8.54 -22.19
C TYR A 751 18.37 7.87 -20.98
N TYR A 752 17.96 8.68 -20.02
CA TYR A 752 17.12 8.27 -18.89
C TYR A 752 15.89 9.16 -18.77
N ASP A 753 14.79 8.58 -18.29
CA ASP A 753 13.63 9.31 -17.77
C ASP A 753 13.70 9.45 -16.23
N PHE A 754 12.63 9.98 -15.63
CA PHE A 754 12.63 10.35 -14.20
C PHE A 754 12.68 9.15 -13.23
N TYR A 755 12.28 7.94 -13.64
CA TYR A 755 12.29 6.74 -12.78
C TYR A 755 13.29 5.67 -13.21
N SER A 756 13.70 5.62 -14.48
CA SER A 756 14.60 4.58 -15.02
C SER A 756 15.96 4.52 -14.32
N ARG A 757 16.47 5.64 -13.78
CA ARG A 757 17.65 5.65 -12.90
C ARG A 757 17.48 4.88 -11.58
N GLY A 758 16.24 4.55 -11.17
CA GLY A 758 15.93 3.62 -10.08
C GLY A 758 15.99 2.13 -10.47
N LEU A 759 16.02 1.81 -11.77
CA LEU A 759 16.08 0.42 -12.23
C LEU A 759 17.47 -0.20 -12.01
N MET A 760 17.51 -1.52 -11.81
CA MET A 760 18.71 -2.28 -11.46
C MET A 760 18.86 -3.48 -12.42
N PRO A 761 20.03 -3.68 -13.06
CA PRO A 761 20.28 -4.87 -13.87
C PRO A 761 20.17 -6.14 -13.02
N LEU A 762 19.69 -7.24 -13.63
CA LEU A 762 19.44 -8.54 -12.99
C LEU A 762 18.43 -8.52 -11.82
N ILE A 763 17.77 -7.39 -11.57
CA ILE A 763 16.62 -7.28 -10.66
C ILE A 763 15.38 -6.84 -11.45
N HIS A 764 15.45 -5.72 -12.18
CA HIS A 764 14.33 -5.15 -12.93
C HIS A 764 14.44 -5.38 -14.45
N TYR A 765 15.63 -5.72 -14.96
CA TYR A 765 15.84 -5.97 -16.40
C TYR A 765 17.09 -6.80 -16.66
N TRP A 766 17.18 -7.38 -17.85
CA TRP A 766 18.39 -8.00 -18.38
C TRP A 766 19.12 -7.01 -19.31
N PRO A 767 20.38 -6.63 -19.04
CA PRO A 767 21.12 -5.71 -19.89
C PRO A 767 21.52 -6.36 -21.22
N VAL A 768 21.36 -5.63 -22.33
CA VAL A 768 21.74 -6.06 -23.68
C VAL A 768 22.78 -5.10 -24.25
N ASN A 769 23.87 -5.65 -24.79
CA ASN A 769 24.93 -4.85 -25.40
C ASN A 769 24.44 -4.20 -26.70
N ASN A 770 24.42 -2.86 -26.78
CA ASN A 770 23.97 -2.14 -27.97
C ASN A 770 24.84 -2.45 -29.21
N ASN A 771 26.15 -2.61 -29.06
CA ASN A 771 27.07 -2.84 -30.18
C ASN A 771 26.93 -4.26 -30.77
N ASP A 772 26.38 -5.21 -30.01
CA ASP A 772 26.26 -6.62 -30.40
C ASP A 772 24.85 -7.18 -30.13
N LYS A 773 23.85 -6.31 -30.31
CA LYS A 773 22.46 -6.48 -29.88
C LYS A 773 21.84 -7.84 -30.24
N CYS A 774 22.10 -8.39 -31.43
CA CYS A 774 21.49 -9.67 -31.84
C CYS A 774 22.08 -10.89 -31.09
N ARG A 775 23.41 -10.93 -30.90
CA ARG A 775 24.07 -11.99 -30.13
C ARG A 775 23.71 -11.91 -28.64
N SER A 776 23.64 -10.70 -28.11
CA SER A 776 23.30 -10.43 -26.72
C SER A 776 21.84 -10.76 -26.39
N ILE A 777 20.89 -10.44 -27.29
CA ILE A 777 19.50 -10.91 -27.20
C ILE A 777 19.41 -12.44 -27.25
N LYS A 778 20.11 -13.10 -28.19
CA LYS A 778 20.05 -14.57 -28.29
C LYS A 778 20.55 -15.24 -27.01
N HIS A 779 21.69 -14.79 -26.47
CA HIS A 779 22.23 -15.28 -25.21
C HIS A 779 21.23 -15.09 -24.06
N ALA A 780 20.62 -13.90 -23.93
CA ALA A 780 19.63 -13.61 -22.89
C ALA A 780 18.41 -14.55 -22.95
N VAL A 781 17.90 -14.84 -24.16
CA VAL A 781 16.74 -15.72 -24.35
C VAL A 781 17.08 -17.19 -24.10
N ASP A 782 18.23 -17.67 -24.58
CA ASP A 782 18.69 -19.04 -24.32
C ASP A 782 18.97 -19.27 -22.83
N TRP A 783 19.59 -18.29 -22.15
CA TRP A 783 19.76 -18.32 -20.70
C TRP A 783 18.42 -18.34 -19.97
N GLY A 784 17.51 -17.42 -20.28
CA GLY A 784 16.22 -17.35 -19.58
C GLY A 784 15.32 -18.57 -19.80
N ASN A 785 15.41 -19.21 -20.97
CA ASN A 785 14.61 -20.41 -21.26
C ASN A 785 15.14 -21.66 -20.54
N THR A 786 16.42 -21.65 -20.15
CA THR A 786 17.03 -22.67 -19.29
C THR A 786 16.92 -22.32 -17.80
N HIS A 787 16.82 -21.03 -17.44
CA HIS A 787 16.70 -20.49 -16.07
C HIS A 787 15.33 -19.80 -15.87
N GLN A 788 14.24 -20.56 -16.10
CA GLN A 788 12.89 -20.00 -16.20
C GLN A 788 12.38 -19.35 -14.91
N LYS A 789 12.83 -19.83 -13.75
CA LYS A 789 12.43 -19.27 -12.45
C LYS A 789 13.08 -17.91 -12.24
N GLU A 790 14.39 -17.83 -12.43
CA GLU A 790 15.20 -16.62 -12.30
C GLU A 790 14.78 -15.56 -13.33
N ALA A 791 14.49 -15.99 -14.57
CA ALA A 791 13.90 -15.14 -15.58
C ALA A 791 12.53 -14.58 -15.13
N GLN A 792 11.62 -15.43 -14.66
CA GLN A 792 10.32 -14.97 -14.17
C GLN A 792 10.46 -14.00 -12.98
N GLU A 793 11.40 -14.24 -12.06
CA GLU A 793 11.67 -13.35 -10.92
C GLU A 793 12.09 -11.93 -11.36
N ILE A 794 12.93 -11.81 -12.40
CA ILE A 794 13.32 -10.50 -12.98
C ILE A 794 12.10 -9.79 -13.58
N GLY A 795 11.29 -10.50 -14.38
CA GLY A 795 10.09 -9.94 -15.00
C GLY A 795 9.04 -9.50 -13.97
N LYS A 796 8.87 -10.28 -12.91
CA LYS A 796 7.97 -9.96 -11.81
C LYS A 796 8.45 -8.77 -10.99
N ALA A 797 9.72 -8.71 -10.62
CA ALA A 797 10.26 -7.58 -9.87
C ALA A 797 10.17 -6.25 -10.65
N ALA A 798 10.32 -6.29 -11.98
CA ALA A 798 10.07 -5.15 -12.86
C ALA A 798 8.62 -4.64 -12.78
N ASN A 799 7.65 -5.55 -12.89
CA ASN A 799 6.24 -5.21 -12.78
C ASN A 799 5.88 -4.72 -11.36
N ASP A 800 6.37 -5.38 -10.32
CA ASP A 800 6.12 -5.00 -8.92
C ASP A 800 6.69 -3.59 -8.62
N PHE A 801 7.88 -3.25 -9.14
CA PHE A 801 8.43 -1.88 -9.08
C PHE A 801 7.47 -0.85 -9.67
N LEU A 802 6.86 -1.11 -10.84
CA LEU A 802 5.93 -0.17 -11.45
C LEU A 802 4.59 -0.06 -10.72
N GLN A 803 4.05 -1.19 -10.23
CA GLN A 803 2.77 -1.21 -9.54
C GLN A 803 2.87 -0.57 -8.14
N GLU A 804 3.98 -0.76 -7.42
CA GLU A 804 4.20 -0.19 -6.08
C GLU A 804 4.82 1.22 -6.11
N GLN A 805 5.81 1.48 -6.99
CA GLN A 805 6.65 2.68 -6.96
C GLN A 805 6.43 3.68 -8.11
N LEU A 806 5.69 3.31 -9.17
CA LEU A 806 5.32 4.20 -10.29
C LEU A 806 3.81 4.39 -10.45
N LYS A 807 3.04 4.25 -9.36
CA LYS A 807 1.62 4.64 -9.30
C LYS A 807 1.44 6.16 -9.42
N MET A 808 0.28 6.63 -9.89
CA MET A 808 0.03 8.07 -10.13
C MET A 808 0.22 8.95 -8.89
N ASP A 809 0.00 8.43 -7.67
CA ASP A 809 0.31 9.17 -6.44
C ASP A 809 1.78 9.61 -6.38
N TYR A 810 2.72 8.70 -6.67
CA TYR A 810 4.15 9.03 -6.69
C TYR A 810 4.57 9.82 -7.93
N VAL A 811 3.86 9.70 -9.06
CA VAL A 811 4.09 10.59 -10.21
C VAL A 811 3.78 12.05 -9.82
N TYR A 812 2.65 12.30 -9.16
CA TYR A 812 2.31 13.63 -8.67
C TYR A 812 3.23 14.12 -7.55
N ASP A 813 3.68 13.24 -6.64
CA ASP A 813 4.66 13.62 -5.61
C ASP A 813 6.02 13.97 -6.23
N TYR A 814 6.47 13.24 -7.25
CA TYR A 814 7.72 13.56 -7.95
C TYR A 814 7.65 14.94 -8.62
N MET A 815 6.56 15.22 -9.34
CA MET A 815 6.33 16.54 -9.94
C MET A 815 6.30 17.64 -8.88
N PHE A 816 5.59 17.41 -7.77
CA PHE A 816 5.49 18.36 -6.66
C PHE A 816 6.87 18.69 -6.08
N HIS A 817 7.68 17.66 -5.78
CA HIS A 817 9.01 17.85 -5.19
C HIS A 817 9.99 18.48 -6.14
N LEU A 818 10.07 18.02 -7.40
CA LEU A 818 10.96 18.58 -8.41
C LEU A 818 10.70 20.07 -8.61
N LEU A 819 9.43 20.46 -8.77
CA LEU A 819 9.05 21.86 -8.92
C LEU A 819 9.28 22.66 -7.62
N SER A 820 9.01 22.07 -6.45
CA SER A 820 9.24 22.75 -5.17
C SER A 820 10.71 22.99 -4.87
N GLU A 821 11.61 22.06 -5.18
CA GLU A 821 13.06 22.27 -5.05
C GLU A 821 13.56 23.27 -6.11
N TYR A 822 13.08 23.19 -7.35
CA TYR A 822 13.44 24.16 -8.40
C TYR A 822 13.06 25.60 -8.00
N ALA A 823 11.87 25.82 -7.42
CA ALA A 823 11.43 27.14 -6.99
C ALA A 823 12.32 27.76 -5.90
N LYS A 824 12.91 26.95 -5.01
CA LYS A 824 13.84 27.44 -3.96
C LYS A 824 15.12 28.05 -4.53
N LEU A 825 15.44 27.77 -5.80
CA LEU A 825 16.64 28.27 -6.45
C LEU A 825 16.47 29.68 -7.01
N PHE A 826 15.23 30.19 -7.13
CA PHE A 826 15.00 31.50 -7.74
C PHE A 826 15.67 32.66 -6.97
N LYS A 827 16.25 33.58 -7.74
CA LYS A 827 16.80 34.87 -7.27
C LYS A 827 15.90 36.06 -7.61
N TYR A 828 14.68 35.79 -8.08
CA TYR A 828 13.65 36.76 -8.44
C TYR A 828 12.27 36.21 -8.08
N LYS A 829 11.25 37.08 -7.98
CA LYS A 829 9.86 36.62 -7.87
C LYS A 829 9.26 36.40 -9.27
N PRO A 830 8.69 35.23 -9.57
CA PRO A 830 7.89 35.01 -10.78
C PRO A 830 6.76 36.04 -10.94
N THR A 831 6.48 36.42 -12.19
CA THR A 831 5.44 37.38 -12.55
C THR A 831 4.75 36.92 -13.82
N VAL A 832 3.42 37.02 -13.89
CA VAL A 832 2.62 36.66 -15.08
C VAL A 832 3.12 37.45 -16.30
N PRO A 833 3.53 36.80 -17.40
CA PRO A 833 3.95 37.49 -18.63
C PRO A 833 2.76 38.12 -19.37
N GLU A 834 2.96 39.27 -20.02
CA GLU A 834 1.91 40.00 -20.76
C GLU A 834 1.20 39.18 -21.85
N LYS A 835 1.88 38.16 -22.41
CA LYS A 835 1.38 37.28 -23.47
C LYS A 835 0.89 35.92 -22.98
N ALA A 836 0.94 35.66 -21.67
CA ALA A 836 0.52 34.37 -21.13
C ALA A 836 -1.00 34.31 -20.96
N ILE A 837 -1.61 33.19 -21.36
CA ILE A 837 -3.02 32.90 -21.11
C ILE A 837 -3.19 32.13 -19.81
N GLU A 838 -4.26 32.39 -19.05
CA GLU A 838 -4.58 31.60 -17.86
C GLU A 838 -5.07 30.19 -18.24
N LEU A 839 -4.64 29.19 -17.47
CA LEU A 839 -4.91 27.78 -17.75
C LEU A 839 -5.54 27.06 -16.54
N CYS A 840 -6.58 26.28 -16.82
CA CYS A 840 -7.36 25.49 -15.86
C CYS A 840 -8.01 24.29 -16.57
N SER A 841 -8.51 23.31 -15.81
CA SER A 841 -9.04 22.09 -16.43
C SER A 841 -10.32 22.29 -17.24
N GLU A 842 -11.13 23.31 -16.96
CA GLU A 842 -12.32 23.66 -17.73
C GLU A 842 -11.92 24.14 -19.13
N VAL A 843 -10.98 25.08 -19.22
CA VAL A 843 -10.46 25.63 -20.49
C VAL A 843 -9.85 24.53 -21.36
N MET A 844 -9.26 23.48 -20.76
CA MET A 844 -8.73 22.33 -21.51
C MET A 844 -9.79 21.27 -21.84
N ALA A 845 -10.60 20.83 -20.87
CA ALA A 845 -11.44 19.63 -20.98
C ALA A 845 -12.89 19.89 -21.41
N CYS A 846 -13.44 21.08 -21.17
CA CYS A 846 -14.79 21.42 -21.66
C CYS A 846 -14.84 21.49 -23.21
N PRO A 847 -13.93 22.18 -23.92
CA PRO A 847 -13.90 22.20 -25.39
C PRO A 847 -13.26 20.96 -26.01
N ALA A 848 -12.54 20.12 -25.25
CA ALA A 848 -11.96 18.89 -25.78
C ALA A 848 -13.05 17.92 -26.29
N GLU A 849 -12.75 17.19 -27.37
CA GLU A 849 -13.64 16.18 -27.95
C GLU A 849 -12.97 14.80 -28.06
N GLY A 850 -13.77 13.80 -28.44
CA GLY A 850 -13.29 12.45 -28.77
C GLY A 850 -12.38 11.81 -27.73
N VAL A 851 -11.24 11.28 -28.20
CA VAL A 851 -10.26 10.56 -27.37
C VAL A 851 -9.56 11.49 -26.37
N ILE A 852 -9.32 12.76 -26.73
CA ILE A 852 -8.69 13.74 -25.84
C ILE A 852 -9.59 14.00 -24.62
N LYS A 853 -10.88 14.32 -24.85
CA LYS A 853 -11.86 14.51 -23.76
C LYS A 853 -11.95 13.29 -22.85
N LYS A 854 -11.96 12.09 -23.46
CA LYS A 854 -12.02 10.82 -22.74
C LYS A 854 -10.80 10.62 -21.84
N PHE A 855 -9.58 10.82 -22.35
CA PHE A 855 -8.35 10.62 -21.57
C PHE A 855 -8.17 11.69 -20.49
N MET A 856 -8.57 12.95 -20.75
CA MET A 856 -8.66 13.96 -19.71
C MET A 856 -9.62 13.52 -18.59
N ALA A 857 -10.85 13.09 -18.93
CA ALA A 857 -11.82 12.63 -17.93
C ALA A 857 -11.37 11.37 -17.16
N GLU A 858 -10.73 10.41 -17.82
CA GLU A 858 -10.17 9.19 -17.17
C GLU A 858 -8.98 9.50 -16.26
N SER A 859 -8.18 10.54 -16.56
CA SER A 859 -6.98 10.93 -15.80
C SER A 859 -7.22 12.05 -14.78
N MET A 860 -8.44 12.59 -14.70
CA MET A 860 -8.76 13.76 -13.88
C MET A 860 -8.63 13.49 -12.38
N VAL A 861 -7.88 14.34 -11.69
CA VAL A 861 -7.86 14.41 -10.23
C VAL A 861 -9.19 14.97 -9.74
N LYS A 862 -9.89 14.17 -8.95
CA LYS A 862 -11.27 14.44 -8.49
C LYS A 862 -11.35 15.51 -7.38
N GLY A 863 -10.24 15.78 -6.71
CA GLY A 863 -10.14 16.77 -5.63
C GLY A 863 -8.76 16.73 -4.96
N PRO A 864 -8.52 17.60 -3.97
CA PRO A 864 -7.27 17.67 -3.23
C PRO A 864 -6.87 16.36 -2.55
N SER A 865 -5.57 16.17 -2.32
CA SER A 865 -5.05 15.06 -1.52
C SER A 865 -5.08 15.41 -0.03
N ASP A 866 -5.72 14.55 0.77
CA ASP A 866 -5.71 14.63 2.23
C ASP A 866 -4.34 14.21 2.80
N ALA A 867 -3.61 13.36 2.06
CA ALA A 867 -2.22 13.03 2.36
C ALA A 867 -1.28 14.17 1.94
N ILE A 868 -0.30 14.45 2.79
CA ILE A 868 0.90 15.23 2.45
C ILE A 868 1.72 14.40 1.44
N PRO A 869 2.38 15.02 0.44
CA PRO A 869 3.35 14.32 -0.41
C PRO A 869 4.35 13.49 0.40
N CYS A 870 4.83 12.38 -0.18
CA CYS A 870 5.84 11.53 0.44
C CYS A 870 7.08 12.35 0.90
N ASN A 871 7.77 11.91 1.93
CA ASN A 871 9.02 12.52 2.38
C ASN A 871 10.14 12.13 1.44
N MET A 872 10.77 13.11 0.78
CA MET A 872 11.94 12.81 -0.06
C MET A 872 13.07 12.20 0.80
N PRO A 873 13.67 11.08 0.37
CA PRO A 873 14.94 10.63 0.93
C PRO A 873 16.03 11.72 0.77
N PRO A 874 17.07 11.74 1.61
CA PRO A 874 18.20 12.66 1.47
C PRO A 874 18.94 12.42 0.14
N PRO A 875 19.72 13.40 -0.37
CA PRO A 875 20.57 13.17 -1.55
C PRO A 875 21.51 11.98 -1.36
N PHE A 876 22.04 11.42 -2.45
CA PHE A 876 23.07 10.40 -2.33
C PHE A 876 24.33 10.99 -1.67
N SER A 877 24.91 10.27 -0.70
CA SER A 877 26.30 10.57 -0.36
C SER A 877 27.21 10.15 -1.53
N PRO A 878 28.40 10.76 -1.71
CA PRO A 878 29.32 10.37 -2.78
C PRO A 878 29.66 8.87 -2.75
N ALA A 879 29.72 8.27 -1.56
CA ALA A 879 29.95 6.85 -1.36
C ALA A 879 28.73 5.99 -1.77
N ASP A 880 27.51 6.39 -1.41
CA ASP A 880 26.29 5.67 -1.80
C ASP A 880 26.08 5.72 -3.32
N LEU A 881 26.29 6.89 -3.94
CA LEU A 881 26.16 7.08 -5.39
C LEU A 881 27.19 6.23 -6.12
N HIS A 882 28.45 6.30 -5.71
CA HIS A 882 29.51 5.46 -6.28
C HIS A 882 29.21 3.97 -6.12
N SER A 883 28.77 3.54 -4.94
CA SER A 883 28.38 2.14 -4.69
C SER A 883 27.22 1.69 -5.57
N LEU A 884 26.20 2.54 -5.77
CA LEU A 884 25.06 2.26 -6.65
C LEU A 884 25.52 2.09 -8.11
N LEU A 885 26.32 3.02 -8.61
CA LEU A 885 26.82 3.01 -9.99
C LEU A 885 27.73 1.80 -10.24
N VAL A 886 28.69 1.54 -9.35
CA VAL A 886 29.58 0.36 -9.42
C VAL A 886 28.79 -0.95 -9.33
N THR A 887 27.73 -1.02 -8.51
CA THR A 887 26.86 -2.20 -8.45
C THR A 887 26.17 -2.44 -9.79
N LYS A 888 25.59 -1.41 -10.41
CA LYS A 888 24.97 -1.51 -11.74
C LYS A 888 26.00 -1.95 -12.81
N GLU A 889 27.17 -1.33 -12.81
CA GLU A 889 28.23 -1.63 -13.77
C GLU A 889 28.74 -3.08 -13.62
N ASN A 890 28.93 -3.55 -12.39
CA ASN A 890 29.35 -4.93 -12.11
C ASN A 890 28.31 -5.96 -12.55
N SER A 891 27.01 -5.71 -12.34
CA SER A 891 25.95 -6.59 -12.84
C SER A 891 25.89 -6.63 -14.37
N ILE A 892 26.23 -5.53 -15.07
CA ILE A 892 26.35 -5.51 -16.54
C ILE A 892 27.58 -6.33 -16.98
N LYS A 893 28.75 -6.09 -16.38
CA LYS A 893 30.00 -6.84 -16.65
C LYS A 893 29.84 -8.35 -16.40
N GLN A 894 29.04 -8.74 -15.41
CA GLN A 894 28.70 -10.13 -15.14
C GLN A 894 27.96 -10.78 -16.32
N VAL A 895 26.96 -10.10 -16.89
CA VAL A 895 26.24 -10.57 -18.08
C VAL A 895 27.14 -10.61 -19.31
N GLU A 896 28.00 -9.61 -19.52
CA GLU A 896 29.00 -9.60 -20.60
C GLU A 896 29.98 -10.78 -20.48
N SER A 897 30.38 -11.15 -19.27
CA SER A 897 31.20 -12.33 -19.01
C SER A 897 30.46 -13.64 -19.33
N TRP A 898 29.19 -13.77 -18.92
CA TRP A 898 28.36 -14.93 -19.28
C TRP A 898 28.18 -15.05 -20.80
N GLU A 899 27.93 -13.94 -21.48
CA GLU A 899 27.78 -13.89 -22.94
C GLU A 899 29.06 -14.34 -23.65
N LYS A 900 30.23 -13.86 -23.20
CA LYS A 900 31.53 -14.29 -23.73
C LYS A 900 31.78 -15.78 -23.51
N GLN A 901 31.40 -16.33 -22.36
CA GLN A 901 31.52 -17.77 -22.07
C GLN A 901 30.60 -18.61 -22.96
N TYR A 902 29.34 -18.18 -23.15
CA TYR A 902 28.36 -18.82 -24.03
C TYR A 902 28.88 -18.90 -25.48
N TRP A 903 29.35 -17.78 -26.04
CA TRP A 903 29.86 -17.76 -27.42
C TRP A 903 31.18 -18.49 -27.60
N ASN A 904 32.05 -18.53 -26.58
CA ASN A 904 33.27 -19.34 -26.63
C ASN A 904 32.95 -20.84 -26.65
N LYS A 905 32.01 -21.31 -25.82
CA LYS A 905 31.56 -22.72 -25.83
C LYS A 905 30.98 -23.12 -27.18
N ASN A 906 30.13 -22.29 -27.78
CA ASN A 906 29.53 -22.57 -29.08
C ASN A 906 30.54 -22.62 -30.23
N LYS A 907 31.67 -21.91 -30.13
CA LYS A 907 32.77 -22.03 -31.11
C LYS A 907 33.55 -23.33 -30.97
N SER A 908 33.80 -23.79 -29.73
CA SER A 908 34.48 -25.08 -29.49
C SER A 908 33.63 -26.31 -29.85
N SER A 909 32.33 -26.14 -30.09
CA SER A 909 31.42 -27.22 -30.54
C SER A 909 31.19 -27.25 -32.06
N GLN A 910 31.91 -26.42 -32.83
CA GLN A 910 31.87 -26.36 -34.30
C GLN A 910 33.22 -26.76 -34.95
N HIS A 911 34.14 -27.27 -34.14
CA HIS A 911 35.35 -27.99 -34.51
C HIS A 911 35.32 -29.37 -33.85
#